data_AF-A0A2S4KEE0-F1
#
_entry.id   AF-A0A2S4KEE0-F1
#
_cell.length_a   1.000
_cell.length_b   1.000
_cell.length_c   1.000
_cell.angle_alpha   90.00
_cell.angle_beta   90.00
_cell.angle_gamma   90.00
#
_symmetry.space_group_name_H-M   'P 1'
#
loop_
_entity.id
_entity.type
_entity.pdbx_description
1 polymer ?
#
loop_
_entity_poly.entity_id
_entity_poly.type
_entity_poly.pdbx_seq_one_letter_code
_entity_poly.pdbx_strand_id
1 'polypeptide(L)'
;MTEQSSLFPAPAPKGSALVATKIKALREQLNRWAHEYYVQDTPSVPDAEYDRAFQQLQALEGAYPDLVTPDSPTQRVLGAVLDGLTPVRHRVPMLSIRTETDTEASGAKAFDARVRRELKLPPDAPPVEYVAEPKFDGLAMSLRYEGGRLVQAATRGDGEVGEDVTHNVRTIRQIPLSLPAGVPPVLEVRGEVYMRRADFNALNERQREKGDKTFVNPRNAAAGAVRQLDSGITAQRPLSFFAYGLGEVTPAAEGGPDFGTHFGMLQQLKEWGFPVAAQVQIAQGAPELIAFHQRVGAERDALPYDIDGVVYKVNSLALQRQLGFVTREPRWAVAHKYPAQEMVTRVEGIDVQVGRTGKLTPVARLAPVFVGGVTVTNATLHNLFEIRKKGVRVGDSVIVRRAGDVIPEVVGVMADQRIGYVKNFRMPLKCPVCGSDVIRERGEKNYLCTGGLYCPAQRKEAIKHFSRRGAMDIDGLGDEIIDALVEKNKIKDLSDLYYLKKEDIIGLQLGSGSALRELSSSNLIKSIENSKTPSLAKFLFSLGILHVGEATAKALADFYGSLDNFKNTSKWTPLLIPDIGVEVSKAINSFLTQERNRYVIQRLINAGVKPSEKPPAAAQVVDIQILISTIKSLDSSVAIGKPDYLAGLGSKTLKTWASSIESIDDIYPSHMSAGVAQKIWRCIQELGWAETIGEIKRLGVTFSKNVINDMKSGVSDKLRRILRSRTDLTDEQISLLTDREGWSLVYSVQKKRPSKGPEICFTGLSASERATLEETASNNGLHVASSVTKNLMLLVAGENAGPAKLKKASDQGVAVISKEEFLHFLETGEIPT
;
A
#
# COMPACT_ATOMS: atom_id res chain seq x y z
N MET A 1 82.88 -10.04 -3.16
CA MET A 1 83.68 -9.17 -2.28
C MET A 1 83.36 -7.75 -2.69
N THR A 2 82.74 -6.87 -1.91
CA THR A 2 82.33 -6.82 -0.49
C THR A 2 81.47 -5.54 -0.46
N GLU A 3 80.21 -5.62 0.00
CA GLU A 3 79.73 -4.94 1.23
C GLU A 3 79.40 -3.43 1.03
N GLN A 4 78.37 -2.80 1.63
CA GLN A 4 77.37 -3.18 2.62
C GLN A 4 76.35 -2.02 2.69
N SER A 5 75.08 -2.39 2.91
CA SER A 5 74.12 -1.76 3.84
C SER A 5 74.03 -0.23 3.95
N SER A 6 72.87 0.31 3.53
CA SER A 6 72.16 1.29 4.37
C SER A 6 70.73 0.82 4.62
N LEU A 7 70.61 -0.28 5.37
CA LEU A 7 69.36 -0.84 5.90
C LEU A 7 68.95 -0.13 7.19
N PHE A 8 68.68 1.18 7.17
CA PHE A 8 67.91 1.85 8.22
C PHE A 8 67.23 3.10 7.64
N PRO A 9 65.88 3.20 7.62
CA PRO A 9 65.24 4.49 7.44
C PRO A 9 65.61 5.37 8.64
N ALA A 10 65.90 6.65 8.38
CA ALA A 10 66.21 7.62 9.43
C ALA A 10 65.19 7.52 10.58
N PRO A 11 65.62 7.56 11.86
CA PRO A 11 64.68 7.56 12.97
C PRO A 11 63.77 8.78 12.83
N ALA A 12 62.46 8.55 12.70
CA ALA A 12 61.47 9.62 12.75
C ALA A 12 61.76 10.51 13.98
N PRO A 13 61.68 11.85 13.85
CA PRO A 13 62.15 12.75 14.89
C PRO A 13 61.36 12.49 16.18
N LYS A 14 62.06 12.24 17.29
CA LYS A 14 61.48 11.94 18.62
C LYS A 14 60.38 12.94 19.06
N GLY A 15 60.39 14.17 18.52
CA GLY A 15 59.34 15.18 18.74
C GLY A 15 57.97 14.85 18.12
N SER A 16 57.91 14.22 16.94
CA SER A 16 56.64 13.90 16.27
C SER A 16 55.82 12.84 17.01
N ALA A 17 56.47 11.81 17.56
CA ALA A 17 55.81 10.76 18.34
C ALA A 17 55.27 11.28 19.69
N LEU A 18 56.01 12.17 20.37
CA LEU A 18 55.56 12.85 21.58
C LEU A 18 54.36 13.76 21.31
N VAL A 19 54.39 14.51 20.20
CA VAL A 19 53.26 15.36 19.79
C VAL A 19 52.04 14.52 19.43
N ALA A 20 52.19 13.44 18.67
CA ALA A 20 51.10 12.52 18.35
C ALA A 20 50.45 11.92 19.62
N THR A 21 51.27 11.56 20.61
CA THR A 21 50.79 11.06 21.93
C THR A 21 50.01 12.14 22.68
N LYS A 22 50.49 13.38 22.65
CA LYS A 22 49.81 14.53 23.29
C LYS A 22 48.50 14.89 22.59
N ILE A 23 48.47 14.89 21.26
CA ILE A 23 47.25 15.08 20.45
C ILE A 23 46.23 14.00 20.78
N LYS A 24 46.65 12.73 20.83
CA LYS A 24 45.77 11.61 21.21
C LYS A 24 45.18 11.80 22.60
N ALA A 25 45.99 12.13 23.60
CA ALA A 25 45.53 12.36 24.97
C ALA A 25 44.54 13.53 25.06
N LEU A 26 44.79 14.64 24.36
CA LEU A 26 43.87 15.78 24.29
C LEU A 26 42.54 15.41 23.64
N ARG A 27 42.57 14.63 22.55
CA ARG A 27 41.36 14.13 21.88
C ARG A 27 40.53 13.25 22.83
N GLU A 28 41.16 12.29 23.49
CA GLU A 28 40.51 11.40 24.47
C GLU A 28 39.89 12.20 25.63
N GLN A 29 40.63 13.18 26.16
CA GLN A 29 40.17 14.06 27.23
C GLN A 29 38.98 14.93 26.82
N LEU A 30 39.06 15.60 25.67
CA LEU A 30 37.97 16.44 25.14
C LEU A 30 36.74 15.61 24.78
N ASN A 31 36.91 14.40 24.26
CA ASN A 31 35.79 13.50 23.97
C ASN A 31 35.08 13.05 25.24
N ARG A 32 35.84 12.71 26.29
CA ARG A 32 35.29 12.35 27.60
C ARG A 32 34.51 13.50 28.22
N TRP A 33 35.09 14.70 28.28
CA TRP A 33 34.42 15.89 28.81
C TRP A 33 33.18 16.29 28.00
N ALA A 34 33.25 16.18 26.67
CA ALA A 34 32.08 16.40 25.82
C ALA A 34 30.97 15.38 26.11
N HIS A 35 31.32 14.11 26.35
CA HIS A 35 30.33 13.10 26.71
C HIS A 35 29.67 13.39 28.08
N GLU A 36 30.48 13.70 29.10
CA GLU A 36 29.99 14.08 30.44
C GLU A 36 29.05 15.31 30.38
N TYR A 37 29.41 16.33 29.60
CA TYR A 37 28.60 17.54 29.45
C TYR A 37 27.33 17.30 28.61
N TYR A 38 27.47 16.83 27.36
CA TYR A 38 26.37 16.81 26.41
C TYR A 38 25.45 15.58 26.54
N VAL A 39 25.96 14.45 27.02
CA VAL A 39 25.22 13.18 27.11
C VAL A 39 24.79 12.87 28.54
N GLN A 40 25.68 13.03 29.52
CA GLN A 40 25.40 12.69 30.91
C GLN A 40 24.79 13.84 31.71
N ASP A 41 24.94 15.08 31.23
CA ASP A 41 24.51 16.30 31.93
C ASP A 41 25.19 16.46 33.31
N THR A 42 26.43 15.95 33.44
CA THR A 42 27.23 15.95 34.66
C THR A 42 28.69 16.31 34.36
N PRO A 43 28.99 17.55 33.97
CA PRO A 43 30.34 17.95 33.56
C PRO A 43 31.35 17.87 34.71
N SER A 44 32.52 17.26 34.48
CA SER A 44 33.59 17.22 35.48
C SER A 44 34.47 18.46 35.51
N VAL A 45 34.39 19.33 34.48
CA VAL A 45 35.17 20.56 34.36
C VAL A 45 34.32 21.75 33.89
N PRO A 46 34.68 22.99 34.26
CA PRO A 46 34.05 24.19 33.71
C PRO A 46 34.37 24.40 32.22
N ASP A 47 33.51 25.11 31.50
CA ASP A 47 33.63 25.39 30.05
C ASP A 47 34.99 26.03 29.68
N ALA A 48 35.53 26.91 30.53
CA ALA A 48 36.82 27.56 30.30
C ALA A 48 38.00 26.57 30.21
N GLU A 49 37.98 25.48 30.98
CA GLU A 49 39.02 24.45 30.92
C GLU A 49 38.89 23.57 29.67
N TYR A 50 37.64 23.30 29.25
CA TYR A 50 37.38 22.62 27.98
C TYR A 50 37.91 23.45 26.80
N ASP A 51 37.58 24.75 26.75
CA ASP A 51 37.98 25.65 25.69
C ASP A 51 39.49 25.80 25.60
N ARG A 52 40.18 25.86 26.75
CA ARG A 52 41.65 25.88 26.80
C ARG A 52 42.26 24.62 26.18
N ALA A 53 41.76 23.44 26.55
CA ALA A 53 42.22 22.18 25.98
C ALA A 53 41.90 22.07 24.48
N PHE A 54 40.75 22.59 24.05
CA PHE A 54 40.35 22.63 22.65
C PHE A 54 41.26 23.54 21.81
N GLN A 55 41.55 24.76 22.28
CA GLN A 55 42.50 25.68 21.65
C GLN A 55 43.90 25.06 21.55
N GLN A 56 44.33 24.34 22.59
CA GLN A 56 45.60 23.63 22.59
C GLN A 56 45.63 22.51 21.53
N LEU A 57 44.56 21.73 21.40
CA LEU A 57 44.45 20.72 20.35
C LEU A 57 44.46 21.37 18.96
N GLN A 58 43.71 22.45 18.77
CA GLN A 58 43.64 23.19 17.51
C GLN A 58 45.00 23.76 17.09
N ALA A 59 45.76 24.33 18.03
CA ALA A 59 47.11 24.83 17.77
C ALA A 59 48.08 23.70 17.36
N LEU A 60 47.99 22.53 18.03
CA LEU A 60 48.82 21.37 17.69
C LEU A 60 48.45 20.79 16.33
N GLU A 61 47.17 20.69 16.01
CA GLU A 61 46.69 20.20 14.71
C GLU A 61 47.02 21.17 13.56
N GLY A 62 47.00 22.47 13.81
CA GLY A 62 47.46 23.48 12.85
C GLY A 62 48.97 23.41 12.59
N ALA A 63 49.77 23.12 13.62
CA ALA A 63 51.23 22.97 13.49
C ALA A 63 51.64 21.62 12.87
N TYR A 64 50.80 20.59 12.98
CA TYR A 64 51.05 19.24 12.45
C TYR A 64 49.84 18.71 11.66
N PRO A 65 49.59 19.23 10.43
CA PRO A 65 48.43 18.86 9.62
C PRO A 65 48.31 17.35 9.32
N ASP A 66 49.45 16.66 9.16
CA ASP A 66 49.50 15.21 8.90
C ASP A 66 48.95 14.36 10.05
N LEU A 67 48.84 14.93 11.26
CA LEU A 67 48.30 14.25 12.44
C LEU A 67 46.81 14.50 12.64
N VAL A 68 46.18 15.35 11.82
CA VAL A 68 44.74 15.62 11.87
C VAL A 68 43.98 14.37 11.41
N THR A 69 43.04 13.92 12.23
CA THR A 69 42.19 12.78 11.90
C THR A 69 40.74 13.21 11.75
N PRO A 70 39.95 12.57 10.86
CA PRO A 70 38.55 12.95 10.64
C PRO A 70 37.67 12.84 11.90
N ASP A 71 38.07 12.08 12.91
CA ASP A 71 37.37 11.88 14.19
C ASP A 71 37.79 12.87 15.28
N SER A 72 38.68 13.83 14.98
CA SER A 72 39.11 14.84 15.94
C SER A 72 37.96 15.80 16.30
N PRO A 73 37.85 16.23 17.58
CA PRO A 73 36.85 17.22 18.01
C PRO A 73 36.84 18.54 17.22
N THR A 74 37.98 18.92 16.62
CA THR A 74 38.13 20.13 15.80
C THR A 74 37.49 20.00 14.42
N GLN A 75 37.26 18.77 13.95
CA GLN A 75 36.74 18.47 12.60
C GLN A 75 35.22 18.31 12.57
N ARG A 76 34.52 18.72 13.64
CA ARG A 76 33.06 18.59 13.75
C ARG A 76 32.28 19.49 12.79
N VAL A 77 32.82 20.66 12.44
CA VAL A 77 32.21 21.61 11.50
C VAL A 77 33.11 21.69 10.27
N LEU A 78 32.58 21.28 9.11
CA LEU A 78 33.28 21.37 7.84
C LEU A 78 33.00 22.74 7.22
N GLY A 79 34.05 23.45 6.79
CA GLY A 79 33.91 24.79 6.18
C GLY A 79 33.45 24.79 4.72
N ALA A 80 33.36 23.63 4.07
CA ALA A 80 32.92 23.52 2.69
C ALA A 80 31.40 23.31 2.61
N VAL A 81 30.73 24.15 1.82
CA VAL A 81 29.32 23.97 1.44
C VAL A 81 29.23 22.86 0.39
N LEU A 82 28.37 21.86 0.62
CA LEU A 82 28.16 20.77 -0.35
C LEU A 82 27.27 21.22 -1.52
N ASP A 83 27.51 20.68 -2.71
CA ASP A 83 26.65 20.91 -3.88
C ASP A 83 25.26 20.24 -3.75
N GLY A 84 25.15 19.19 -2.93
CA GLY A 84 23.93 18.41 -2.73
C GLY A 84 24.13 17.25 -1.75
N LEU A 85 23.04 16.64 -1.30
CA LEU A 85 23.08 15.43 -0.47
C LEU A 85 23.05 14.18 -1.36
N THR A 86 23.95 13.25 -1.12
CA THR A 86 24.06 11.99 -1.88
C THR A 86 23.07 10.93 -1.37
N PRO A 87 22.40 10.17 -2.24
CA PRO A 87 21.58 9.04 -1.82
C PRO A 87 22.44 7.89 -1.24
N VAL A 88 21.98 7.28 -0.15
CA VAL A 88 22.64 6.17 0.54
C VAL A 88 21.68 5.01 0.73
N ARG A 89 22.05 3.83 0.25
CA ARG A 89 21.26 2.62 0.47
C ARG A 89 21.58 2.01 1.83
N HIS A 90 20.56 1.81 2.66
CA HIS A 90 20.69 1.15 3.95
C HIS A 90 21.01 -0.34 3.76
N ARG A 91 21.96 -0.86 4.54
CA ARG A 91 22.34 -2.29 4.52
C ARG A 91 21.22 -3.17 5.06
N VAL A 92 20.66 -2.75 6.20
CA VAL A 92 19.42 -3.26 6.75
C VAL A 92 18.33 -2.20 6.53
N PRO A 93 17.14 -2.50 6.00
CA PRO A 93 16.10 -1.49 5.82
C PRO A 93 15.69 -0.79 7.14
N MET A 94 15.44 0.51 7.09
CA MET A 94 14.85 1.30 8.18
C MET A 94 13.32 1.31 8.04
N LEU A 95 12.65 0.46 8.80
CA LEU A 95 11.22 0.22 8.69
C LEU A 95 10.38 1.20 9.53
N SER A 96 9.09 1.28 9.22
CA SER A 96 8.11 1.99 10.05
C SER A 96 7.65 1.08 11.19
N ILE A 97 7.05 1.67 12.22
CA ILE A 97 6.40 0.93 13.31
C ILE A 97 4.89 1.08 13.16
N ARG A 98 4.15 -0.01 13.38
CA ARG A 98 2.69 0.01 13.40
C ARG A 98 2.20 0.98 14.47
N THR A 99 1.25 1.84 14.11
CA THR A 99 0.60 2.72 15.09
C THR A 99 -0.62 2.01 15.70
N GLU A 100 -0.69 1.97 17.03
CA GLU A 100 -1.91 1.64 17.75
C GLU A 100 -2.78 2.90 17.83
N THR A 101 -3.97 2.82 17.25
CA THR A 101 -4.89 3.97 17.13
C THR A 101 -5.79 4.11 18.33
N ASP A 102 -5.98 3.03 19.09
CA ASP A 102 -6.58 3.09 20.40
C ASP A 102 -5.56 3.65 21.38
N THR A 103 -5.80 4.86 21.88
CA THR A 103 -4.90 5.60 22.79
C THR A 103 -5.16 5.28 24.26
N GLU A 104 -6.11 4.38 24.56
CA GLU A 104 -6.48 3.99 25.91
C GLU A 104 -5.77 2.69 26.34
N ALA A 105 -6.05 2.24 27.56
CA ALA A 105 -5.48 1.01 28.11
C ALA A 105 -5.77 -0.23 27.25
N SER A 106 -6.88 -0.24 26.50
CA SER A 106 -7.23 -1.32 25.57
C SER A 106 -6.25 -1.46 24.41
N GLY A 107 -5.59 -0.38 23.96
CA GLY A 107 -4.56 -0.44 22.91
C GLY A 107 -3.37 -1.31 23.32
N ALA A 108 -2.85 -1.09 24.54
CA ALA A 108 -1.77 -1.90 25.11
C ALA A 108 -2.18 -3.39 25.29
N LYS A 109 -3.42 -3.64 25.74
CA LYS A 109 -3.96 -5.01 25.87
C LYS A 109 -4.06 -5.70 24.51
N ALA A 110 -4.51 -4.98 23.48
CA ALA A 110 -4.66 -5.53 22.13
C ALA A 110 -3.30 -5.88 21.51
N PHE A 111 -2.27 -5.08 21.76
CA PHE A 111 -0.91 -5.39 21.35
C PHE A 111 -0.39 -6.68 22.02
N ASP A 112 -0.45 -6.75 23.35
CA ASP A 112 0.02 -7.93 24.10
C ASP A 112 -0.72 -9.21 23.68
N ALA A 113 -2.05 -9.14 23.58
CA ALA A 113 -2.86 -10.27 23.12
C ALA A 113 -2.50 -10.73 21.69
N ARG A 114 -2.13 -9.80 20.80
CA ARG A 114 -1.67 -10.12 19.45
C ARG A 114 -0.32 -10.83 19.47
N VAL A 115 0.64 -10.32 20.22
CA VAL A 115 1.97 -10.93 20.38
C VAL A 115 1.85 -12.35 20.93
N ARG A 116 1.09 -12.53 22.01
CA ARG A 116 0.85 -13.86 22.62
C ARG A 116 0.24 -14.85 21.64
N ARG A 117 -0.73 -14.40 20.82
CA ARG A 117 -1.38 -15.23 19.79
C ARG A 117 -0.41 -15.63 18.68
N GLU A 118 0.40 -14.70 18.19
CA GLU A 118 1.37 -14.98 17.13
C GLU A 118 2.49 -15.91 17.60
N LEU A 119 2.89 -15.81 18.87
CA LEU A 119 3.79 -16.74 19.53
C LEU A 119 3.13 -18.08 19.93
N LYS A 120 1.82 -18.21 19.73
CA LYS A 120 1.02 -19.40 20.11
C LYS A 120 1.16 -19.76 21.60
N LEU A 121 1.25 -18.75 22.46
CA LEU A 121 1.36 -18.95 23.90
C LEU A 121 0.02 -19.42 24.48
N PRO A 122 0.02 -20.42 25.38
CA PRO A 122 -1.20 -20.81 26.09
C PRO A 122 -1.65 -19.71 27.07
N PRO A 123 -2.93 -19.73 27.50
CA PRO A 123 -3.48 -18.67 28.36
C PRO A 123 -2.68 -18.43 29.66
N ASP A 124 -2.18 -19.51 30.25
CA ASP A 124 -1.40 -19.60 31.50
C ASP A 124 0.10 -19.41 31.33
N ALA A 125 0.59 -19.15 30.10
CA ALA A 125 1.98 -18.80 29.87
C ALA A 125 2.39 -17.59 30.74
N PRO A 126 3.69 -17.47 31.10
CA PRO A 126 4.17 -16.27 31.78
C PRO A 126 3.90 -15.00 30.96
N PRO A 127 3.88 -13.81 31.60
CA PRO A 127 3.83 -12.53 30.89
C PRO A 127 4.98 -12.42 29.89
N VAL A 128 4.70 -11.84 28.73
CA VAL A 128 5.76 -11.51 27.77
C VAL A 128 6.48 -10.27 28.27
N GLU A 129 7.81 -10.31 28.22
CA GLU A 129 8.65 -9.17 28.58
C GLU A 129 8.79 -8.20 27.40
N TYR A 130 8.56 -6.92 27.67
CA TYR A 130 8.68 -5.83 26.71
C TYR A 130 9.68 -4.78 27.19
N VAL A 131 10.22 -4.02 26.24
CA VAL A 131 10.85 -2.72 26.51
C VAL A 131 9.88 -1.63 26.09
N ALA A 132 9.60 -0.72 27.01
CA ALA A 132 8.77 0.45 26.76
C ALA A 132 9.65 1.71 26.74
N GLU A 133 9.53 2.52 25.69
CA GLU A 133 10.39 3.67 25.42
C GLU A 133 9.53 4.87 24.99
N PRO A 134 9.92 6.13 25.27
CA PRO A 134 9.25 7.29 24.69
C PRO A 134 9.31 7.27 23.16
N LYS A 135 8.23 7.69 22.49
CA LYS A 135 8.21 7.86 21.05
C LYS A 135 8.59 9.31 20.71
N PHE A 136 9.87 9.51 20.41
CA PHE A 136 10.41 10.84 20.09
C PHE A 136 9.76 11.42 18.82
N ASP A 137 9.47 12.73 18.85
CA ASP A 137 8.98 13.47 17.69
C ASP A 137 10.15 14.18 16.97
N GLY A 138 10.88 13.43 16.15
CA GLY A 138 12.08 13.93 15.48
C GLY A 138 12.25 13.41 14.05
N LEU A 139 13.52 13.18 13.68
CA LEU A 139 13.93 12.57 12.43
C LEU A 139 14.81 11.33 12.69
N ALA A 140 14.33 10.17 12.26
CA ALA A 140 15.08 8.93 12.30
C ALA A 140 16.41 9.02 11.53
N MET A 141 17.47 8.53 12.19
CA MET A 141 18.85 8.59 11.74
C MET A 141 19.52 7.22 11.87
N SER A 142 20.35 6.87 10.89
CA SER A 142 21.26 5.74 10.93
C SER A 142 22.70 6.24 11.00
N LEU A 143 23.49 5.73 11.95
CA LEU A 143 24.88 6.10 12.20
C LEU A 143 25.76 4.87 12.02
N ARG A 144 26.56 4.84 10.97
CA ARG A 144 27.47 3.73 10.66
C ARG A 144 28.87 4.03 11.15
N TYR A 145 29.40 3.10 11.94
CA TYR A 145 30.75 3.08 12.44
C TYR A 145 31.53 1.91 11.85
N GLU A 146 32.76 2.17 11.42
CA GLU A 146 33.72 1.16 10.96
C GLU A 146 35.04 1.32 11.71
N GLY A 147 35.53 0.23 12.32
CA GLY A 147 36.70 0.28 13.20
C GLY A 147 36.54 1.29 14.35
N GLY A 148 35.31 1.46 14.85
CA GLY A 148 34.96 2.41 15.91
C GLY A 148 34.85 3.87 15.47
N ARG A 149 35.01 4.23 14.19
CA ARG A 149 34.90 5.61 13.70
C ARG A 149 33.61 5.86 12.94
N LEU A 150 32.98 7.01 13.13
CA LEU A 150 31.80 7.42 12.37
C LEU A 150 32.18 7.66 10.90
N VAL A 151 31.76 6.76 10.02
CA VAL A 151 32.05 6.83 8.58
C VAL A 151 30.88 7.38 7.77
N GLN A 152 29.65 7.14 8.22
CA GLN A 152 28.45 7.59 7.49
C GLN A 152 27.28 7.81 8.44
N ALA A 153 26.50 8.86 8.20
CA ALA A 153 25.18 9.06 8.79
C ALA A 153 24.15 9.30 7.69
N ALA A 154 23.01 8.61 7.77
CA ALA A 154 21.98 8.66 6.74
C ALA A 154 20.59 8.86 7.33
N THR A 155 19.79 9.71 6.67
CA THR A 155 18.36 9.84 6.99
C THR A 155 17.60 8.58 6.61
N ARG A 156 16.38 8.39 7.14
CA ARG A 156 15.54 7.24 6.77
C ARG A 156 15.19 7.19 5.27
N GLY A 157 14.87 8.35 4.68
CA GLY A 157 14.32 8.43 3.33
C GLY A 157 13.06 7.55 3.16
N ASP A 158 13.07 6.65 2.17
CA ASP A 158 11.96 5.70 1.92
C ASP A 158 12.07 4.39 2.74
N GLY A 159 13.11 4.27 3.56
CA GLY A 159 13.42 3.10 4.39
C GLY A 159 14.43 2.16 3.74
N GLU A 160 14.60 2.17 2.42
CA GLU A 160 15.68 1.45 1.72
C GLU A 160 16.83 2.41 1.34
N VAL A 161 16.50 3.63 0.92
CA VAL A 161 17.44 4.67 0.52
C VAL A 161 17.18 5.96 1.29
N GLY A 162 18.22 6.42 1.99
CA GLY A 162 18.32 7.68 2.71
C GLY A 162 19.16 8.73 1.97
N GLU A 163 19.41 9.85 2.64
CA GLU A 163 20.35 10.89 2.21
C GLU A 163 21.54 10.90 3.17
N ASP A 164 22.77 10.97 2.63
CA ASP A 164 23.99 11.17 3.41
C ASP A 164 23.98 12.56 4.05
N VAL A 165 24.03 12.60 5.37
CA VAL A 165 24.03 13.81 6.17
C VAL A 165 25.18 13.79 7.19
N THR A 166 26.24 13.05 6.88
CA THR A 166 27.38 12.84 7.78
C THR A 166 28.01 14.16 8.23
N HIS A 167 28.14 15.14 7.34
CA HIS A 167 28.71 16.46 7.66
C HIS A 167 27.89 17.22 8.70
N ASN A 168 26.56 17.13 8.64
CA ASN A 168 25.67 17.77 9.61
C ASN A 168 25.61 16.99 10.93
N VAL A 169 25.57 15.66 10.87
CA VAL A 169 25.49 14.81 12.06
C VAL A 169 26.75 14.95 12.92
N ARG A 170 27.92 15.18 12.32
CA ARG A 170 29.17 15.48 13.03
C ARG A 170 29.07 16.71 13.96
N THR A 171 28.19 17.67 13.68
CA THR A 171 28.01 18.85 14.51
C THR A 171 27.22 18.56 15.80
N ILE A 172 26.53 17.42 15.88
CA ILE A 172 25.74 17.01 17.04
C ILE A 172 26.68 16.47 18.12
N ARG A 173 26.89 17.26 19.18
CA ARG A 173 27.90 16.98 20.22
C ARG A 173 27.64 15.68 21.00
N GLN A 174 26.38 15.27 21.11
CA GLN A 174 25.98 14.01 21.75
C GLN A 174 26.38 12.77 20.97
N ILE A 175 26.70 12.89 19.67
CA ILE A 175 27.08 11.76 18.84
C ILE A 175 28.61 11.60 18.90
N PRO A 176 29.11 10.44 19.35
CA PRO A 176 30.54 10.18 19.38
C PRO A 176 31.09 10.04 17.96
N LEU A 177 32.20 10.71 17.65
CA LEU A 177 32.90 10.53 16.37
C LEU A 177 33.78 9.27 16.36
N SER A 178 34.27 8.89 17.54
CA SER A 178 34.99 7.64 17.78
C SER A 178 34.38 6.95 19.00
N LEU A 179 34.30 5.64 18.91
CA LEU A 179 33.77 4.75 19.95
C LEU A 179 34.91 4.17 20.81
N PRO A 180 34.63 3.69 22.03
CA PRO A 180 35.61 3.03 22.87
C PRO A 180 36.15 1.73 22.26
N ALA A 181 37.25 1.21 22.81
CA ALA A 181 37.78 -0.10 22.41
C ALA A 181 36.78 -1.23 22.74
N GLY A 182 36.78 -2.29 21.92
CA GLY A 182 35.89 -3.45 22.10
C GLY A 182 34.54 -3.34 21.40
N VAL A 183 34.26 -2.24 20.68
CA VAL A 183 33.11 -2.18 19.77
C VAL A 183 33.31 -3.10 18.56
N PRO A 184 32.23 -3.65 17.99
CA PRO A 184 32.34 -4.49 16.80
C PRO A 184 32.95 -3.72 15.61
N PRO A 185 33.66 -4.41 14.70
CA PRO A 185 34.26 -3.78 13.52
C PRO A 185 33.28 -2.96 12.69
N VAL A 186 32.03 -3.43 12.58
CA VAL A 186 30.91 -2.72 11.95
C VAL A 186 29.79 -2.57 12.96
N LEU A 187 29.34 -1.32 13.15
CA LEU A 187 28.20 -0.99 14.00
C LEU A 187 27.33 0.08 13.35
N GLU A 188 26.08 -0.24 13.05
CA GLU A 188 25.06 0.73 12.65
C GLU A 188 24.12 1.00 13.83
N VAL A 189 24.19 2.21 14.39
CA VAL A 189 23.31 2.66 15.48
C VAL A 189 22.14 3.45 14.90
N ARG A 190 20.93 3.13 15.34
CA ARG A 190 19.70 3.82 14.94
C ARG A 190 19.14 4.62 16.10
N GLY A 191 18.70 5.82 15.77
CA GLY A 191 18.14 6.74 16.75
C GLY A 191 17.35 7.86 16.12
N GLU A 192 16.90 8.79 16.96
CA GLU A 192 16.14 9.95 16.54
C GLU A 192 16.96 11.22 16.79
N VAL A 193 17.13 12.04 15.76
CA VAL A 193 17.62 13.41 15.92
C VAL A 193 16.43 14.32 16.22
N TYR A 194 16.55 15.13 17.27
CA TYR A 194 15.49 16.02 17.74
C TYR A 194 16.08 17.36 18.22
N MET A 195 15.20 18.29 18.57
CA MET A 195 15.58 19.58 19.17
C MET A 195 14.87 19.70 20.51
N ARG A 196 15.61 20.05 21.58
CA ARG A 196 14.99 20.27 22.90
C ARG A 196 14.08 21.50 22.84
N ARG A 197 13.04 21.52 23.67
CA ARG A 197 12.04 22.60 23.66
C ARG A 197 12.65 23.96 23.99
N ALA A 198 13.57 24.01 24.96
CA ALA A 198 14.30 25.23 25.32
C ALA A 198 15.15 25.74 24.16
N ASP A 199 15.88 24.85 23.49
CA ASP A 199 16.73 25.17 22.34
C ASP A 199 15.91 25.69 21.15
N PHE A 200 14.75 25.09 20.89
CA PHE A 200 13.82 25.53 19.87
C PHE A 200 13.27 26.93 20.16
N ASN A 201 12.87 27.19 21.41
CA ASN A 201 12.38 28.50 21.83
C ASN A 201 13.47 29.58 21.69
N ALA A 202 14.69 29.29 22.13
CA ALA A 202 15.84 30.18 21.99
C ALA A 202 16.22 30.42 20.51
N LEU A 203 16.13 29.40 19.66
CA LEU A 203 16.32 29.55 18.21
C LEU A 203 15.27 30.50 17.63
N ASN A 204 14.00 30.32 17.96
CA ASN A 204 12.93 31.18 17.47
C ASN A 204 13.02 32.62 17.98
N GLU A 205 13.48 32.83 19.22
CA GLU A 205 13.73 34.18 19.74
C GLU A 205 14.79 34.90 18.91
N ARG A 206 15.94 34.25 18.68
CA ARG A 206 17.00 34.78 17.82
C ARG A 206 16.52 35.08 16.39
N GLN A 207 15.59 34.29 15.86
CA GLN A 207 14.98 34.57 14.55
C GLN A 207 14.09 35.81 14.60
N ARG A 208 13.28 35.99 15.65
CA ARG A 208 12.42 37.17 15.82
C ARG A 208 13.24 38.45 15.97
N GLU A 209 14.31 38.41 16.74
CA GLU A 209 15.24 39.54 16.91
C GLU A 209 15.87 39.98 15.58
N LYS A 210 16.10 39.03 14.66
CA LYS A 210 16.64 39.30 13.32
C LYS A 210 15.57 39.67 12.28
N GLY A 211 14.29 39.60 12.64
CA GLY A 211 13.18 39.78 11.69
C GLY A 211 13.00 38.61 10.71
N ASP A 212 13.62 37.46 10.97
CA ASP A 212 13.54 36.28 10.14
C ASP A 212 12.27 35.45 10.44
N LYS A 213 11.91 34.58 9.49
CA LYS A 213 10.80 33.63 9.68
C LYS A 213 11.12 32.64 10.81
N THR A 214 10.18 32.47 11.72
CA THR A 214 10.27 31.49 12.82
C THR A 214 9.94 30.08 12.35
N PHE A 215 10.49 29.09 13.04
CA PHE A 215 10.16 27.69 12.86
C PHE A 215 8.87 27.34 13.59
N VAL A 216 8.14 26.38 13.03
CA VAL A 216 6.76 26.06 13.43
C VAL A 216 6.71 25.02 14.55
N ASN A 217 7.58 24.00 14.50
CA ASN A 217 7.72 23.00 15.55
C ASN A 217 9.16 22.45 15.61
N PRO A 218 9.58 21.84 16.74
CA PRO A 218 10.93 21.30 16.91
C PRO A 218 11.31 20.23 15.87
N ARG A 219 10.38 19.35 15.50
CA ARG A 219 10.62 18.30 14.50
C ARG A 219 11.01 18.83 13.13
N ASN A 220 10.26 19.80 12.61
CA ASN A 220 10.53 20.41 11.32
C ASN A 220 11.80 21.25 11.36
N ALA A 221 12.08 21.92 12.48
CA ALA A 221 13.34 22.63 12.69
C ALA A 221 14.53 21.67 12.66
N ALA A 222 14.44 20.53 13.36
CA ALA A 222 15.47 19.50 13.39
C ALA A 222 15.67 18.88 11.99
N ALA A 223 14.60 18.47 11.31
CA ALA A 223 14.68 17.89 9.97
C ALA A 223 15.28 18.87 8.94
N GLY A 224 14.91 20.16 9.04
CA GLY A 224 15.47 21.21 8.20
C GLY A 224 16.94 21.50 8.50
N ALA A 225 17.37 21.40 9.76
CA ALA A 225 18.77 21.55 10.16
C ALA A 225 19.65 20.40 9.65
N VAL A 226 19.21 19.15 9.83
CA VAL A 226 19.96 17.96 9.40
C VAL A 226 20.20 17.91 7.89
N ARG A 227 19.39 18.62 7.09
CA ARG A 227 19.44 18.63 5.63
C ARG A 227 20.12 19.88 5.03
N GLN A 228 20.79 20.70 5.83
CA GLN A 228 21.53 21.85 5.31
C GLN A 228 22.74 21.42 4.48
N LEU A 229 23.04 22.15 3.40
CA LEU A 229 24.25 21.92 2.61
C LEU A 229 25.50 22.46 3.32
N ASP A 230 25.32 23.49 4.15
CA ASP A 230 26.36 24.07 4.98
C ASP A 230 26.23 23.56 6.43
N SER A 231 27.25 22.83 6.89
CA SER A 231 27.30 22.32 8.27
C SER A 231 27.46 23.43 9.32
N GLY A 232 27.97 24.60 8.94
CA GLY A 232 28.05 25.78 9.80
C GLY A 232 26.68 26.29 10.23
N ILE A 233 25.67 26.18 9.36
CA ILE A 233 24.27 26.51 9.68
C ILE A 233 23.71 25.49 10.68
N THR A 234 23.97 24.19 10.45
CA THR A 234 23.55 23.12 11.35
C THR A 234 24.18 23.27 12.73
N ALA A 235 25.46 23.63 12.80
CA ALA A 235 26.18 23.84 14.07
C ALA A 235 25.58 24.96 14.93
N GLN A 236 24.91 25.96 14.34
CA GLN A 236 24.22 27.04 15.06
C GLN A 236 22.85 26.64 15.60
N ARG A 237 22.33 25.49 15.18
CA ARG A 237 21.02 24.95 15.57
C ARG A 237 21.25 23.80 16.55
N PRO A 238 20.83 23.93 17.83
CA PRO A 238 21.12 22.89 18.82
C PRO A 238 20.31 21.63 18.50
N LEU A 239 21.00 20.59 18.07
CA LEU A 239 20.39 19.28 17.81
C LEU A 239 20.84 18.31 18.90
N SER A 240 19.95 17.39 19.25
CA SER A 240 20.15 16.29 20.19
C SER A 240 19.82 14.96 19.52
N PHE A 241 20.23 13.86 20.14
CA PHE A 241 20.06 12.50 19.63
C PHE A 241 19.65 11.56 20.75
N PHE A 242 18.86 10.53 20.42
CA PHE A 242 18.66 9.35 21.28
C PHE A 242 18.79 8.08 20.45
N ALA A 243 19.59 7.13 20.91
CA ALA A 243 19.66 5.79 20.33
C ALA A 243 18.49 4.93 20.81
N TYR A 244 17.91 4.13 19.90
CA TYR A 244 16.80 3.22 20.20
C TYR A 244 16.93 1.84 19.56
N GLY A 245 17.98 1.57 18.78
CA GLY A 245 18.15 0.32 18.06
C GLY A 245 19.43 0.21 17.25
N LEU A 246 19.57 -0.93 16.56
CA LEU A 246 20.68 -1.23 15.66
C LEU A 246 20.20 -1.50 14.23
N GLY A 247 21.09 -1.29 13.28
CA GLY A 247 20.99 -1.79 11.90
C GLY A 247 21.96 -2.94 11.67
N GLU A 248 22.84 -2.82 10.67
CA GLU A 248 23.94 -3.78 10.48
C GLU A 248 24.92 -3.77 11.66
N VAL A 249 25.27 -4.95 12.16
CA VAL A 249 26.32 -5.15 13.15
C VAL A 249 27.14 -6.36 12.72
N THR A 250 28.45 -6.37 13.01
CA THR A 250 29.26 -7.57 12.81
C THR A 250 28.57 -8.77 13.46
N PRO A 251 28.37 -9.89 12.75
CA PRO A 251 27.73 -11.07 13.31
C PRO A 251 28.50 -11.63 14.51
N ALA A 252 27.80 -12.27 15.45
CA ALA A 252 28.44 -12.90 16.61
C ALA A 252 29.49 -13.96 16.22
N ALA A 253 29.25 -14.69 15.13
CA ALA A 253 30.19 -15.67 14.58
C ALA A 253 31.52 -15.05 14.11
N GLU A 254 31.55 -13.73 13.84
CA GLU A 254 32.71 -12.98 13.37
C GLU A 254 33.29 -12.07 14.47
N GLY A 255 32.95 -12.35 15.74
CA GLY A 255 33.43 -11.58 16.89
C GLY A 255 32.60 -10.34 17.22
N GLY A 256 31.38 -10.23 16.67
CA GLY A 256 30.41 -9.22 17.10
C GLY A 256 29.65 -9.61 18.38
N PRO A 257 28.85 -8.68 18.94
CA PRO A 257 28.05 -8.95 20.12
C PRO A 257 26.84 -9.87 19.81
N ASP A 258 26.56 -10.83 20.70
CA ASP A 258 25.30 -11.59 20.68
C ASP A 258 24.36 -11.07 21.77
N PHE A 259 23.52 -10.11 21.40
CA PHE A 259 22.53 -9.57 22.32
C PHE A 259 21.37 -10.56 22.49
N GLY A 260 21.12 -10.99 23.73
CA GLY A 260 19.93 -11.77 24.06
C GLY A 260 18.65 -10.92 24.12
N THR A 261 18.77 -9.68 24.60
CA THR A 261 17.63 -8.78 24.84
C THR A 261 17.86 -7.38 24.26
N HIS A 262 16.76 -6.74 23.85
CA HIS A 262 16.74 -5.37 23.35
C HIS A 262 17.16 -4.38 24.44
N PHE A 263 16.73 -4.58 25.69
CA PHE A 263 17.17 -3.76 26.81
C PHE A 263 18.69 -3.85 27.05
N GLY A 264 19.26 -5.06 27.01
CA GLY A 264 20.70 -5.26 27.14
C GLY A 264 21.48 -4.56 26.02
N MET A 265 20.97 -4.62 24.80
CA MET A 265 21.52 -3.86 23.67
C MET A 265 21.48 -2.34 23.90
N LEU A 266 20.39 -1.79 24.44
CA LEU A 266 20.30 -0.36 24.76
C LEU A 266 21.29 0.05 25.86
N GLN A 267 21.48 -0.78 26.89
CA GLN A 267 22.49 -0.51 27.93
C GLN A 267 23.90 -0.54 27.34
N GLN A 268 24.19 -1.48 26.44
CA GLN A 268 25.48 -1.52 25.76
C GLN A 268 25.73 -0.27 24.90
N LEU A 269 24.70 0.22 24.20
CA LEU A 269 24.78 1.49 23.46
C LEU A 269 25.09 2.66 24.40
N LYS A 270 24.49 2.68 25.59
CA LYS A 270 24.78 3.68 26.62
C LYS A 270 26.24 3.62 27.08
N GLU A 271 26.76 2.42 27.33
CA GLU A 271 28.16 2.20 27.69
C GLU A 271 29.15 2.61 26.58
N TRP A 272 28.76 2.45 25.31
CA TRP A 272 29.55 2.93 24.17
C TRP A 272 29.46 4.45 23.94
N GLY A 273 28.69 5.16 24.78
CA GLY A 273 28.65 6.62 24.82
C GLY A 273 27.45 7.24 24.12
N PHE A 274 26.45 6.46 23.71
CA PHE A 274 25.24 7.00 23.10
C PHE A 274 24.20 7.41 24.15
N PRO A 275 23.49 8.54 23.95
CA PRO A 275 22.35 8.90 24.78
C PRO A 275 21.21 7.89 24.58
N VAL A 276 20.71 7.33 25.68
CA VAL A 276 19.48 6.52 25.74
C VAL A 276 18.55 7.18 26.75
N ALA A 277 17.26 7.30 26.42
CA ALA A 277 16.31 8.01 27.27
C ALA A 277 16.18 7.36 28.65
N ALA A 278 16.14 8.20 29.69
CA ALA A 278 16.06 7.75 31.08
C ALA A 278 14.76 7.00 31.40
N GLN A 279 13.69 7.24 30.63
CA GLN A 279 12.39 6.61 30.82
C GLN A 279 12.33 5.18 30.26
N VAL A 280 13.34 4.70 29.54
CA VAL A 280 13.34 3.32 29.02
C VAL A 280 13.24 2.33 30.19
N GLN A 281 12.24 1.45 30.14
CA GLN A 281 12.04 0.43 31.17
C GLN A 281 11.62 -0.91 30.58
N ILE A 282 11.90 -1.98 31.33
CA ILE A 282 11.31 -3.30 31.08
C ILE A 282 9.89 -3.30 31.66
N ALA A 283 8.95 -3.94 30.95
CA ALA A 283 7.56 -4.08 31.34
C ALA A 283 7.07 -5.53 31.13
N GLN A 284 6.38 -6.09 32.12
CA GLN A 284 5.83 -7.44 32.13
C GLN A 284 4.35 -7.43 31.72
N GLY A 285 4.07 -7.81 30.47
CA GLY A 285 2.71 -7.92 29.95
C GLY A 285 1.94 -6.60 29.85
N ALA A 286 0.66 -6.69 29.47
CA ALA A 286 -0.20 -5.52 29.29
C ALA A 286 -0.33 -4.57 30.51
N PRO A 287 -0.44 -5.04 31.77
CA PRO A 287 -0.63 -4.15 32.92
C PRO A 287 0.48 -3.12 33.09
N GLU A 288 1.75 -3.54 32.96
CA GLU A 288 2.89 -2.63 33.10
C GLU A 288 3.06 -1.71 31.88
N LEU A 289 2.68 -2.15 30.68
CA LEU A 289 2.63 -1.29 29.49
C LEU A 289 1.60 -0.15 29.65
N ILE A 290 0.45 -0.44 30.26
CA ILE A 290 -0.59 0.56 30.55
C ILE A 290 -0.06 1.57 31.58
N ALA A 291 0.53 1.08 32.68
CA ALA A 291 1.09 1.93 33.72
C ALA A 291 2.19 2.84 33.15
N PHE A 292 3.05 2.32 32.29
CA PHE A 292 4.07 3.12 31.60
C PHE A 292 3.46 4.24 30.75
N HIS A 293 2.47 3.90 29.91
CA HIS A 293 1.82 4.87 29.04
C HIS A 293 1.17 6.00 29.83
N GLN A 294 0.46 5.67 30.92
CA GLN A 294 -0.17 6.66 31.80
C GLN A 294 0.86 7.57 32.47
N ARG A 295 1.93 7.00 33.01
CA ARG A 295 2.99 7.76 33.69
C ARG A 295 3.71 8.72 32.73
N VAL A 296 4.20 8.22 31.60
CA VAL A 296 4.87 9.05 30.58
C VAL A 296 3.90 10.08 29.99
N GLY A 297 2.61 9.76 29.92
CA GLY A 297 1.59 10.69 29.44
C GLY A 297 1.37 11.87 30.38
N ALA A 298 1.41 11.62 31.70
CA ALA A 298 1.33 12.67 32.71
C ALA A 298 2.61 13.52 32.76
N GLU A 299 3.77 12.94 32.49
CA GLU A 299 5.06 13.63 32.46
C GLU A 299 5.34 14.36 31.12
N ARG A 300 4.51 14.12 30.08
CA ARG A 300 4.75 14.54 28.69
C ARG A 300 5.13 16.00 28.53
N ASP A 301 4.40 16.91 29.19
CA ASP A 301 4.63 18.34 29.06
C ASP A 301 5.86 18.82 29.85
N ALA A 302 6.30 18.06 30.84
CA ALA A 302 7.48 18.34 31.64
C ALA A 302 8.79 17.84 30.99
N LEU A 303 8.71 16.97 29.99
CA LEU A 303 9.90 16.50 29.27
C LEU A 303 10.56 17.64 28.49
N PRO A 304 11.91 17.68 28.40
CA PRO A 304 12.64 18.71 27.68
C PRO A 304 12.55 18.56 26.15
N TYR A 305 11.79 17.58 25.66
CA TYR A 305 11.60 17.25 24.25
C TYR A 305 10.18 16.77 24.00
N ASP A 306 9.75 16.86 22.74
CA ASP A 306 8.42 16.45 22.35
C ASP A 306 8.36 14.94 22.06
N ILE A 307 7.28 14.33 22.53
CA ILE A 307 6.92 12.94 22.24
C ILE A 307 5.47 12.88 21.76
N ASP A 308 5.18 11.95 20.86
CA ASP A 308 3.83 11.70 20.33
C ASP A 308 3.20 10.40 20.85
N GLY A 309 3.88 9.71 21.76
CA GLY A 309 3.44 8.45 22.33
C GLY A 309 4.57 7.71 23.05
N VAL A 310 4.38 6.40 23.17
CA VAL A 310 5.39 5.42 23.59
C VAL A 310 5.53 4.33 22.54
N VAL A 311 6.68 3.65 22.53
CA VAL A 311 6.93 2.47 21.71
C VAL A 311 7.09 1.28 22.63
N TYR A 312 6.37 0.21 22.33
CA TYR A 312 6.55 -1.09 22.97
C TYR A 312 7.29 -2.01 22.01
N LYS A 313 8.30 -2.73 22.49
CA LYS A 313 9.07 -3.73 21.73
C LYS A 313 9.18 -5.00 22.57
N VAL A 314 8.99 -6.18 21.97
CA VAL A 314 9.28 -7.45 22.66
C VAL A 314 10.76 -7.46 23.07
N ASN A 315 11.07 -7.74 24.34
CA ASN A 315 12.45 -7.59 24.83
C ASN A 315 13.39 -8.67 24.27
N SER A 316 12.93 -9.92 24.14
CA SER A 316 13.76 -11.00 23.59
C SER A 316 14.00 -10.82 22.09
N LEU A 317 15.27 -10.71 21.68
CA LEU A 317 15.64 -10.58 20.26
C LEU A 317 15.39 -11.88 19.47
N ALA A 318 15.43 -13.03 20.12
CA ALA A 318 15.03 -14.31 19.51
C ALA A 318 13.52 -14.31 19.15
N LEU A 319 12.67 -13.81 20.05
CA LEU A 319 11.23 -13.69 19.78
C LEU A 319 10.94 -12.64 18.71
N GLN A 320 11.71 -11.53 18.64
CA GLN A 320 11.59 -10.58 17.54
C GLN A 320 11.87 -11.24 16.17
N ARG A 321 12.91 -12.08 16.08
CA ARG A 321 13.23 -12.85 14.85
C ARG A 321 12.11 -13.84 14.50
N GLN A 322 11.52 -14.53 15.49
CA GLN A 322 10.40 -15.45 15.28
C GLN A 322 9.13 -14.75 14.78
N LEU A 323 8.80 -13.59 15.36
CA LEU A 323 7.63 -12.79 14.98
C LEU A 323 7.81 -12.15 13.60
N GLY A 324 9.02 -11.67 13.29
CA GLY A 324 9.32 -11.08 11.99
C GLY A 324 8.51 -9.81 11.70
N PHE A 325 8.14 -9.64 10.42
CA PHE A 325 7.58 -8.40 9.88
C PHE A 325 6.29 -8.65 9.08
N VAL A 326 5.46 -7.62 8.96
CA VAL A 326 4.38 -7.52 7.95
C VAL A 326 4.79 -6.43 6.97
N THR A 327 5.13 -6.80 5.74
CA THR A 327 5.47 -5.91 4.62
C THR A 327 6.58 -4.87 4.91
N ARG A 328 6.32 -3.87 5.77
CA ARG A 328 7.22 -2.79 6.20
C ARG A 328 7.12 -2.44 7.71
N GLU A 329 6.47 -3.25 8.53
CA GLU A 329 6.29 -3.00 9.97
C GLU A 329 6.65 -4.25 10.79
N PRO A 330 7.40 -4.12 11.89
CA PRO A 330 7.69 -5.25 12.78
C PRO A 330 6.43 -5.71 13.52
N ARG A 331 6.22 -7.02 13.63
CA ARG A 331 5.12 -7.58 14.44
C ARG A 331 5.37 -7.43 15.95
N TRP A 332 6.63 -7.41 16.31
CA TRP A 332 7.13 -7.37 17.68
C TRP A 332 7.21 -5.96 18.28
N ALA A 333 6.81 -4.91 17.56
CA ALA A 333 6.76 -3.56 18.10
C ALA A 333 5.50 -2.78 17.70
N VAL A 334 5.10 -1.83 18.54
CA VAL A 334 3.98 -0.93 18.26
C VAL A 334 4.24 0.46 18.84
N ALA A 335 3.80 1.49 18.12
CA ALA A 335 3.75 2.87 18.57
C ALA A 335 2.37 3.15 19.16
N HIS A 336 2.25 3.23 20.48
CA HIS A 336 1.02 3.56 21.20
C HIS A 336 1.00 5.07 21.44
N LYS A 337 0.20 5.78 20.64
CA LYS A 337 0.19 7.25 20.63
C LYS A 337 -0.70 7.82 21.73
N TYR A 338 -0.36 9.03 22.17
CA TYR A 338 -1.25 9.84 23.00
C TYR A 338 -2.39 10.44 22.15
N PRO A 339 -3.52 10.80 22.77
CA PRO A 339 -4.54 11.58 22.09
C PRO A 339 -3.94 12.83 21.46
N ALA A 340 -4.27 13.06 20.20
CA ALA A 340 -3.88 14.28 19.51
C ALA A 340 -4.54 15.47 20.21
N GLN A 341 -3.85 16.62 20.25
CA GLN A 341 -4.45 17.85 20.74
C GLN A 341 -5.71 18.17 19.93
N GLU A 342 -6.82 18.35 20.62
CA GLU A 342 -8.11 18.73 20.05
C GLU A 342 -8.35 20.22 20.33
N MET A 343 -8.75 20.95 19.30
CA MET A 343 -9.05 22.38 19.39
C MET A 343 -10.41 22.64 18.78
N VAL A 344 -11.12 23.61 19.33
CA VAL A 344 -12.42 24.03 18.80
C VAL A 344 -12.20 25.15 17.80
N THR A 345 -12.85 25.04 16.64
CA THR A 345 -12.93 26.13 15.65
C THR A 345 -14.26 26.09 14.92
N ARG A 346 -14.53 27.08 14.07
CA ARG A 346 -15.78 27.17 13.31
C ARG A 346 -15.62 26.65 11.89
N VAL A 347 -16.61 25.90 11.40
CA VAL A 347 -16.71 25.53 9.97
C VAL A 347 -17.23 26.72 9.16
N GLU A 348 -16.41 27.28 8.28
CA GLU A 348 -16.79 28.38 7.39
C GLU A 348 -17.39 27.89 6.07
N GLY A 349 -17.05 26.67 5.65
CA GLY A 349 -17.55 26.08 4.41
C GLY A 349 -17.18 24.61 4.29
N ILE A 350 -17.75 23.93 3.30
CA ILE A 350 -17.38 22.56 2.94
C ILE A 350 -17.13 22.53 1.44
N ASP A 351 -15.87 22.31 1.08
CA ASP A 351 -15.44 22.11 -0.31
C ASP A 351 -15.35 20.64 -0.65
N VAL A 352 -15.33 20.31 -1.95
CA VAL A 352 -15.19 18.93 -2.43
C VAL A 352 -13.93 18.82 -3.26
N GLN A 353 -12.97 18.06 -2.76
CA GLN A 353 -11.75 17.72 -3.48
C GLN A 353 -11.92 16.43 -4.27
N VAL A 354 -11.38 16.39 -5.49
CA VAL A 354 -11.43 15.22 -6.37
C VAL A 354 -10.05 14.58 -6.39
N GLY A 355 -9.91 13.40 -5.79
CA GLY A 355 -8.64 12.67 -5.76
C GLY A 355 -8.34 11.93 -7.08
N ARG A 356 -7.15 11.31 -7.15
CA ARG A 356 -6.64 10.59 -8.35
C ARG A 356 -7.60 9.57 -8.96
N THR A 357 -8.31 8.80 -8.13
CA THR A 357 -9.25 7.76 -8.58
C THR A 357 -10.66 8.31 -8.81
N GLY A 358 -10.80 9.63 -8.88
CA GLY A 358 -12.07 10.32 -8.94
C GLY A 358 -12.80 10.40 -7.60
N LYS A 359 -12.23 9.93 -6.48
CA LYS A 359 -12.88 10.01 -5.17
C LYS A 359 -13.17 11.46 -4.78
N LEU A 360 -14.45 11.78 -4.56
CA LEU A 360 -14.89 13.05 -4.01
C LEU A 360 -14.78 13.02 -2.49
N THR A 361 -13.88 13.84 -1.94
CA THR A 361 -13.63 13.96 -0.51
C THR A 361 -14.10 15.33 -0.03
N PRO A 362 -15.09 15.40 0.87
CA PRO A 362 -15.49 16.67 1.46
C PRO A 362 -14.46 17.14 2.48
N VAL A 363 -14.11 18.42 2.43
CA VAL A 363 -13.12 19.07 3.30
C VAL A 363 -13.76 20.29 3.92
N ALA A 364 -13.73 20.39 5.25
CA ALA A 364 -14.18 21.56 5.98
C ALA A 364 -13.15 22.68 5.81
N ARG A 365 -13.58 23.84 5.34
CA ARG A 365 -12.87 25.10 5.53
C ARG A 365 -13.17 25.60 6.93
N LEU A 366 -12.11 25.90 7.67
CA LEU A 366 -12.18 26.24 9.08
C LEU A 366 -11.67 27.67 9.28
N ALA A 367 -12.26 28.36 10.25
CA ALA A 367 -11.62 29.54 10.82
C ALA A 367 -10.23 29.11 11.32
N PRO A 368 -9.15 29.88 11.04
CA PRO A 368 -7.79 29.49 11.39
C PRO A 368 -7.64 29.14 12.87
N VAL A 369 -7.15 27.94 13.17
CA VAL A 369 -6.97 27.44 14.54
C VAL A 369 -5.61 26.79 14.70
N PHE A 370 -4.91 27.05 15.80
CA PHE A 370 -3.60 26.47 16.07
C PHE A 370 -3.76 25.11 16.76
N VAL A 371 -3.38 24.00 16.11
CA VAL A 371 -3.54 22.63 16.60
C VAL A 371 -2.23 21.87 16.46
N GLY A 372 -1.66 21.34 17.55
CA GLY A 372 -0.44 20.53 17.49
C GLY A 372 0.70 21.23 16.75
N GLY A 373 0.95 22.50 17.09
CA GLY A 373 2.06 23.28 16.55
C GLY A 373 1.85 23.91 15.17
N VAL A 374 0.73 23.70 14.48
CA VAL A 374 0.47 24.32 13.15
C VAL A 374 -0.89 25.01 13.09
N THR A 375 -0.99 26.08 12.31
CA THR A 375 -2.30 26.68 11.99
C THR A 375 -3.03 25.82 10.97
N VAL A 376 -4.18 25.29 11.36
CA VAL A 376 -5.09 24.50 10.55
C VAL A 376 -6.20 25.39 10.03
N THR A 377 -6.37 25.41 8.70
CA THR A 377 -7.47 26.11 8.01
C THR A 377 -8.38 25.16 7.25
N ASN A 378 -7.99 23.89 7.13
CA ASN A 378 -8.75 22.86 6.43
C ASN A 378 -8.66 21.55 7.19
N ALA A 379 -9.78 20.82 7.28
CA ALA A 379 -9.81 19.49 7.90
C ALA A 379 -10.69 18.52 7.11
N THR A 380 -10.25 17.26 6.99
CA THR A 380 -11.01 16.25 6.27
C THR A 380 -12.30 15.89 7.02
N LEU A 381 -13.38 15.69 6.25
CA LEU A 381 -14.63 15.11 6.72
C LEU A 381 -14.82 13.66 6.25
N HIS A 382 -13.78 13.06 5.67
CA HIS A 382 -13.70 11.68 5.17
C HIS A 382 -14.63 11.34 4.00
N ASN A 383 -15.94 11.38 4.19
CA ASN A 383 -16.97 11.11 3.20
C ASN A 383 -18.36 11.61 3.68
N LEU A 384 -19.36 11.57 2.81
CA LEU A 384 -20.71 12.05 3.12
C LEU A 384 -21.36 11.34 4.32
N PHE A 385 -21.07 10.05 4.52
CA PHE A 385 -21.67 9.28 5.63
C PHE A 385 -21.06 9.68 6.97
N GLU A 386 -19.75 9.95 7.02
CA GLU A 386 -19.10 10.47 8.23
C GLU A 386 -19.59 11.87 8.58
N ILE A 387 -19.82 12.76 7.60
CA ILE A 387 -20.46 14.07 7.85
C ILE A 387 -21.82 13.88 8.51
N ARG A 388 -22.64 12.97 7.98
CA ARG A 388 -23.98 12.69 8.53
C ARG A 388 -23.92 12.11 9.93
N LYS A 389 -23.01 11.16 10.17
CA LYS A 389 -22.78 10.55 11.48
C LYS A 389 -22.35 11.59 12.52
N LYS A 390 -21.46 12.50 12.15
CA LYS A 390 -20.95 13.57 13.01
C LYS A 390 -21.91 14.76 13.12
N GLY A 391 -22.90 14.84 12.23
CA GLY A 391 -23.89 15.91 12.19
C GLY A 391 -23.34 17.27 11.78
N VAL A 392 -22.14 17.35 11.19
CA VAL A 392 -21.42 18.60 10.88
C VAL A 392 -22.16 19.41 9.79
N ARG A 393 -22.34 20.71 10.04
CA ARG A 393 -22.89 21.68 9.09
C ARG A 393 -22.02 22.93 9.04
N VAL A 394 -22.18 23.70 7.96
CA VAL A 394 -21.53 25.02 7.83
C VAL A 394 -22.03 25.94 8.95
N GLY A 395 -21.10 26.63 9.60
CA GLY A 395 -21.35 27.54 10.72
C GLY A 395 -21.20 26.89 12.09
N ASP A 396 -21.14 25.55 12.19
CA ASP A 396 -20.98 24.84 13.46
C ASP A 396 -19.59 25.08 14.07
N SER A 397 -19.55 25.14 15.41
CA SER A 397 -18.33 24.92 16.19
C SER A 397 -17.98 23.44 16.15
N VAL A 398 -16.76 23.09 15.73
CA VAL A 398 -16.29 21.72 15.58
C VAL A 398 -15.00 21.50 16.33
N ILE A 399 -14.84 20.29 16.83
CA ILE A 399 -13.61 19.80 17.43
C ILE A 399 -12.73 19.30 16.28
N VAL A 400 -11.53 19.85 16.18
CA VAL A 400 -10.52 19.53 15.17
C VAL A 400 -9.29 19.00 15.85
N ARG A 401 -8.73 17.93 15.30
CA ARG A 401 -7.47 17.36 15.77
C ARG A 401 -6.57 17.02 14.61
N ARG A 402 -5.27 16.88 14.87
CA ARG A 402 -4.32 16.35 13.88
C ARG A 402 -4.15 14.85 14.09
N ALA A 403 -4.78 14.06 13.23
CA ALA A 403 -4.61 12.61 13.27
C ALA A 403 -3.15 12.25 12.95
N GLY A 404 -2.51 11.56 13.89
CA GLY A 404 -1.12 11.13 13.78
C GLY A 404 -0.11 12.27 13.58
N ASP A 405 -0.43 13.49 14.00
CA ASP A 405 0.37 14.73 13.82
C ASP A 405 0.65 15.11 12.37
N VAL A 406 -0.17 14.66 11.41
CA VAL A 406 -0.01 14.97 9.99
C VAL A 406 -1.28 15.58 9.40
N ILE A 407 -2.41 14.86 9.42
CA ILE A 407 -3.61 15.24 8.68
C ILE A 407 -4.69 15.78 9.65
N PRO A 408 -5.13 17.04 9.52
CA PRO A 408 -6.23 17.55 10.33
C PRO A 408 -7.57 16.91 9.95
N GLU A 409 -8.35 16.49 10.95
CA GLU A 409 -9.70 15.96 10.80
C GLU A 409 -10.70 16.61 11.77
N VAL A 410 -11.96 16.69 11.34
CA VAL A 410 -13.06 17.07 12.24
C VAL A 410 -13.49 15.84 13.03
N VAL A 411 -13.41 15.90 14.35
CA VAL A 411 -13.81 14.81 15.26
C VAL A 411 -15.33 14.76 15.41
N GLY A 412 -15.92 15.92 15.70
CA GLY A 412 -17.35 16.07 15.95
C GLY A 412 -17.74 17.54 16.09
N VAL A 413 -19.03 17.78 16.33
CA VAL A 413 -19.61 19.10 16.55
C VAL A 413 -19.65 19.38 18.06
N MET A 414 -19.28 20.59 18.48
CA MET A 414 -19.53 21.06 19.84
C MET A 414 -21.02 21.35 20.00
N ALA A 415 -21.58 21.02 21.17
CA ALA A 415 -23.01 21.17 21.46
C ALA A 415 -23.41 22.65 21.63
N ASP A 416 -23.34 23.42 20.55
CA ASP A 416 -23.86 24.78 20.47
C ASP A 416 -25.22 24.78 19.75
N GLN A 417 -26.15 25.63 20.20
CA GLN A 417 -27.41 25.82 19.50
C GLN A 417 -27.17 26.55 18.17
N ARG A 418 -27.53 25.91 17.05
CA ARG A 418 -27.55 26.57 15.74
C ARG A 418 -28.57 27.69 15.75
N ILE A 419 -28.13 28.89 15.36
CA ILE A 419 -29.05 30.00 15.11
C ILE A 419 -29.74 29.74 13.77
N GLY A 420 -30.92 29.12 13.83
CA GLY A 420 -31.75 28.81 12.65
C GLY A 420 -31.39 27.50 11.93
N TYR A 421 -32.14 27.22 10.86
CA TYR A 421 -31.96 26.00 10.07
C TYR A 421 -30.79 26.12 9.09
N VAL A 422 -29.77 25.29 9.29
CA VAL A 422 -28.68 25.07 8.32
C VAL A 422 -28.95 23.80 7.53
N LYS A 423 -28.91 23.87 6.19
CA LYS A 423 -29.10 22.72 5.28
C LYS A 423 -28.00 21.67 5.48
N ASN A 424 -28.38 20.39 5.34
CA ASN A 424 -27.42 19.29 5.30
C ASN A 424 -26.55 19.38 4.04
N PHE A 425 -25.25 19.10 4.20
CA PHE A 425 -24.36 18.94 3.05
C PHE A 425 -24.83 17.79 2.15
N ARG A 426 -24.80 18.03 0.84
CA ARG A 426 -25.10 17.03 -0.20
C ARG A 426 -23.90 16.94 -1.13
N MET A 427 -23.52 15.72 -1.49
CA MET A 427 -22.51 15.53 -2.52
C MET A 427 -23.06 16.06 -3.86
N PRO A 428 -22.28 16.80 -4.65
CA PRO A 428 -22.74 17.29 -5.94
C PRO A 428 -22.99 16.12 -6.90
N LEU A 429 -24.01 16.24 -7.75
CA LEU A 429 -24.33 15.25 -8.78
C LEU A 429 -23.38 15.30 -9.97
N LYS A 430 -22.71 16.44 -10.16
CA LYS A 430 -21.68 16.67 -11.17
C LYS A 430 -20.35 16.99 -10.49
N CYS A 431 -19.26 16.54 -11.09
CA CYS A 431 -17.93 16.80 -10.59
C CYS A 431 -17.66 18.31 -10.60
N PRO A 432 -17.25 18.92 -9.47
CA PRO A 432 -17.02 20.36 -9.39
C PRO A 432 -15.81 20.82 -10.24
N VAL A 433 -14.99 19.89 -10.72
CA VAL A 433 -13.80 20.18 -11.52
C VAL A 433 -14.06 20.02 -13.02
N CYS A 434 -14.69 18.92 -13.44
CA CYS A 434 -14.82 18.58 -14.87
C CYS A 434 -16.27 18.49 -15.38
N GLY A 435 -17.26 18.67 -14.51
CA GLY A 435 -18.68 18.59 -14.85
C GLY A 435 -19.20 17.18 -15.17
N SER A 436 -18.35 16.14 -15.17
CA SER A 436 -18.77 14.75 -15.39
C SER A 436 -19.69 14.24 -14.28
N ASP A 437 -20.42 13.16 -14.54
CA ASP A 437 -21.29 12.54 -13.54
C ASP A 437 -20.53 12.09 -12.29
N VAL A 438 -21.22 12.20 -11.15
CA VAL A 438 -20.76 11.67 -9.89
C VAL A 438 -21.62 10.46 -9.55
N ILE A 439 -20.98 9.31 -9.42
CA ILE A 439 -21.64 8.05 -9.10
C ILE A 439 -21.23 7.57 -7.71
N ARG A 440 -22.07 6.74 -7.10
CA ARG A 440 -21.71 5.93 -5.92
C ARG A 440 -22.26 4.54 -6.14
N GLU A 441 -21.37 3.56 -6.14
CA GLU A 441 -21.75 2.16 -6.29
C GLU A 441 -22.57 1.68 -5.08
N ARG A 442 -23.43 0.70 -5.31
CA ARG A 442 -24.29 0.15 -4.25
C ARG A 442 -23.41 -0.57 -3.22
N GLY A 443 -23.55 -0.18 -1.95
CA GLY A 443 -22.72 -0.71 -0.86
C GLY A 443 -21.50 0.16 -0.52
N GLU A 444 -21.07 1.02 -1.44
CA GLU A 444 -19.89 1.88 -1.24
C GLU A 444 -20.22 3.18 -0.52
N LYS A 445 -19.26 3.69 0.27
CA LYS A 445 -19.39 4.99 0.99
C LYS A 445 -18.91 6.17 0.15
N ASN A 446 -17.99 5.94 -0.79
CA ASN A 446 -17.31 7.00 -1.54
C ASN A 446 -18.07 7.33 -2.83
N TYR A 447 -18.17 8.62 -3.14
CA TYR A 447 -18.65 9.09 -4.43
C TYR A 447 -17.45 9.29 -5.37
N LEU A 448 -17.63 8.95 -6.64
CA LEU A 448 -16.59 8.95 -7.65
C LEU A 448 -16.99 9.80 -8.85
N CYS A 449 -16.06 10.64 -9.31
CA CYS A 449 -16.14 11.33 -10.59
C CYS A 449 -15.87 10.33 -11.72
N THR A 450 -16.83 10.18 -12.64
CA THR A 450 -16.69 9.30 -13.82
C THR A 450 -15.80 9.87 -14.91
N GLY A 451 -15.40 11.15 -14.77
CA GLY A 451 -14.59 11.86 -15.75
C GLY A 451 -13.19 11.28 -16.01
N GLY A 452 -12.70 10.32 -15.23
CA GLY A 452 -11.43 9.64 -15.46
C GLY A 452 -10.30 10.59 -15.90
N LEU A 453 -9.59 10.22 -16.97
CA LEU A 453 -8.52 11.03 -17.55
C LEU A 453 -9.00 12.29 -18.32
N TYR A 454 -10.30 12.49 -18.51
CA TYR A 454 -10.84 13.78 -18.96
C TYR A 454 -10.83 14.81 -17.82
N CYS A 455 -11.02 14.37 -16.57
CA CYS A 455 -11.00 15.24 -15.42
C CYS A 455 -9.59 15.80 -15.14
N PRO A 456 -9.38 17.13 -15.17
CA PRO A 456 -8.05 17.70 -14.90
C PRO A 456 -7.58 17.43 -13.47
N ALA A 457 -8.46 17.34 -12.47
CA ALA A 457 -8.06 16.96 -11.11
C ALA A 457 -7.51 15.53 -11.04
N GLN A 458 -8.18 14.57 -11.70
CA GLN A 458 -7.67 13.19 -11.75
C GLN A 458 -6.35 13.11 -12.51
N ARG A 459 -6.19 13.88 -13.60
CA ARG A 459 -4.91 13.98 -14.33
C ARG A 459 -3.79 14.55 -13.44
N LYS A 460 -4.01 15.70 -12.81
CA LYS A 460 -3.06 16.36 -11.90
C LYS A 460 -2.61 15.38 -10.81
N GLU A 461 -3.57 14.74 -10.12
CA GLU A 461 -3.27 13.80 -9.05
C GLU A 461 -2.63 12.49 -9.54
N ALA A 462 -2.97 12.02 -10.75
CA ALA A 462 -2.29 10.89 -11.37
C ALA A 462 -0.82 11.21 -11.70
N ILE A 463 -0.55 12.40 -12.24
CA ILE A 463 0.81 12.88 -12.53
C ILE A 463 1.62 13.06 -11.24
N LYS A 464 1.04 13.67 -10.20
CA LYS A 464 1.66 13.77 -8.87
C LYS A 464 2.00 12.40 -8.29
N HIS A 465 1.08 11.44 -8.41
CA HIS A 465 1.33 10.07 -7.96
C HIS A 465 2.45 9.41 -8.78
N PHE A 466 2.48 9.64 -10.08
CA PHE A 466 3.50 9.11 -10.98
C PHE A 466 4.89 9.68 -10.68
N SER A 467 5.01 10.98 -10.38
CA SER A 467 6.30 11.66 -10.17
C SER A 467 6.89 11.51 -8.78
N ARG A 468 6.12 11.12 -7.77
CA ARG A 468 6.59 11.04 -6.37
C ARG A 468 7.79 10.09 -6.20
N ARG A 469 8.54 10.29 -5.11
CA ARG A 469 9.76 9.52 -4.76
C ARG A 469 9.60 7.98 -4.76
N GLY A 470 8.48 7.50 -4.24
CA GLY A 470 8.16 6.06 -4.23
C GLY A 470 7.69 5.48 -5.57
N ALA A 471 7.56 6.31 -6.61
CA ALA A 471 7.12 5.94 -7.95
C ALA A 471 8.25 6.21 -8.96
N MET A 472 8.09 7.14 -9.90
CA MET A 472 9.12 7.46 -10.90
C MET A 472 10.21 8.41 -10.40
N ASP A 473 10.04 9.03 -9.23
CA ASP A 473 11.08 9.86 -8.59
C ASP A 473 11.57 11.01 -9.48
N ILE A 474 10.62 11.83 -9.95
CA ILE A 474 10.89 13.01 -10.80
C ILE A 474 11.01 14.24 -9.90
N ASP A 475 12.23 14.50 -9.43
CA ASP A 475 12.56 15.66 -8.64
C ASP A 475 12.33 16.97 -9.41
N GLY A 476 11.83 17.98 -8.70
CA GLY A 476 11.50 19.29 -9.26
C GLY A 476 10.13 19.38 -9.94
N LEU A 477 9.38 18.28 -10.10
CA LEU A 477 8.00 18.30 -10.60
C LEU A 477 6.98 18.50 -9.46
N GLY A 478 6.92 19.73 -8.94
CA GLY A 478 6.00 20.10 -7.85
C GLY A 478 4.57 20.42 -8.31
N ASP A 479 3.66 20.53 -7.34
CA ASP A 479 2.22 20.75 -7.56
C ASP A 479 1.92 21.94 -8.48
N GLU A 480 2.54 23.10 -8.25
CA GLU A 480 2.31 24.30 -9.09
C GLU A 480 2.73 24.11 -10.55
N ILE A 481 3.80 23.33 -10.80
CA ILE A 481 4.29 23.05 -12.15
C ILE A 481 3.34 22.08 -12.84
N ILE A 482 2.90 21.03 -12.15
CA ILE A 482 1.91 20.07 -12.67
C ILE A 482 0.61 20.80 -13.00
N ASP A 483 0.16 21.69 -12.09
CA ASP A 483 -1.04 22.50 -12.29
C ASP A 483 -0.92 23.35 -13.55
N ALA A 484 0.17 24.11 -13.69
CA ALA A 484 0.42 24.95 -14.86
C ALA A 484 0.53 24.14 -16.17
N LEU A 485 1.19 22.98 -16.16
CA LEU A 485 1.33 22.12 -17.33
C LEU A 485 -0.01 21.51 -17.78
N VAL A 486 -0.84 21.08 -16.82
CA VAL A 486 -2.17 20.53 -17.13
C VAL A 486 -3.13 21.62 -17.59
N GLU A 487 -3.13 22.79 -16.94
CA GLU A 487 -4.01 23.92 -17.29
C GLU A 487 -3.70 24.49 -18.67
N LYS A 488 -2.41 24.61 -19.02
CA LYS A 488 -1.99 25.02 -20.37
C LYS A 488 -2.09 23.88 -21.39
N ASN A 489 -2.64 22.72 -21.02
CA ASN A 489 -2.76 21.52 -21.85
C ASN A 489 -1.41 21.06 -22.48
N LYS A 490 -0.28 21.37 -21.83
CA LYS A 490 1.05 20.90 -22.23
C LYS A 490 1.23 19.42 -21.96
N ILE A 491 0.55 18.89 -20.94
CA ILE A 491 0.49 17.45 -20.65
C ILE A 491 -0.96 16.99 -20.50
N LYS A 492 -1.29 15.85 -21.10
CA LYS A 492 -2.64 15.26 -21.13
C LYS A 492 -2.67 13.90 -20.45
N ASP A 493 -1.56 13.18 -20.46
CA ASP A 493 -1.38 11.93 -19.75
C ASP A 493 0.05 11.78 -19.21
N LEU A 494 0.34 10.63 -18.59
CA LEU A 494 1.63 10.34 -17.96
C LEU A 494 2.79 10.34 -18.97
N SER A 495 2.53 9.91 -20.20
CA SER A 495 3.57 9.73 -21.21
C SER A 495 4.09 11.07 -21.75
N ASP A 496 3.24 12.11 -21.77
CA ASP A 496 3.61 13.43 -22.28
C ASP A 496 4.78 14.06 -21.53
N LEU A 497 4.99 13.71 -20.26
CA LEU A 497 6.15 14.17 -19.48
C LEU A 497 7.48 13.90 -20.19
N TYR A 498 7.61 12.73 -20.82
CA TYR A 498 8.85 12.32 -21.49
C TYR A 498 9.02 12.90 -22.90
N TYR A 499 8.02 13.65 -23.39
CA TYR A 499 8.10 14.39 -24.65
C TYR A 499 8.21 15.90 -24.43
N LEU A 500 8.15 16.37 -23.18
CA LEU A 500 8.38 17.78 -22.86
C LEU A 500 9.81 18.15 -23.21
N LYS A 501 9.96 19.29 -23.90
CA LYS A 501 11.26 19.91 -24.10
C LYS A 501 11.45 21.05 -23.12
N LYS A 502 12.69 21.48 -22.94
CA LYS A 502 13.02 22.61 -22.06
C LYS A 502 12.26 23.88 -22.48
N GLU A 503 12.10 24.08 -23.78
CA GLU A 503 11.41 25.23 -24.38
C GLU A 503 9.91 25.23 -24.06
N ASP A 504 9.32 24.07 -23.72
CA ASP A 504 7.90 23.99 -23.34
C ASP A 504 7.63 24.49 -21.93
N ILE A 505 8.65 24.53 -21.08
CA ILE A 505 8.52 24.78 -19.63
C ILE A 505 9.30 25.98 -19.14
N ILE A 506 10.31 26.45 -19.87
CA ILE A 506 11.02 27.68 -19.53
C ILE A 506 10.06 28.88 -19.60
N GLY A 507 10.08 29.73 -18.57
CA GLY A 507 9.16 30.86 -18.47
C GLY A 507 7.71 30.47 -18.18
N LEU A 508 7.44 29.20 -17.84
CA LEU A 508 6.11 28.76 -17.43
C LEU A 508 5.70 29.49 -16.16
N GLN A 509 4.66 30.31 -16.27
CA GLN A 509 4.04 31.01 -15.14
C GLN A 509 3.36 30.02 -14.20
N LEU A 510 3.66 30.16 -12.90
CA LEU A 510 3.14 29.34 -11.81
C LEU A 510 2.08 30.12 -11.02
N GLY A 511 1.26 29.40 -10.25
CA GLY A 511 0.18 30.01 -9.44
C GLY A 511 0.68 31.03 -8.41
N SER A 512 1.94 30.93 -7.99
CA SER A 512 2.64 31.87 -7.12
C SER A 512 3.03 33.20 -7.79
N GLY A 513 2.78 33.37 -9.10
CA GLY A 513 3.21 34.53 -9.88
C GLY A 513 4.69 34.51 -10.29
N SER A 514 5.40 33.42 -9.97
CA SER A 514 6.77 33.18 -10.40
C SER A 514 6.83 32.42 -11.72
N ALA A 515 7.92 32.55 -12.46
CA ALA A 515 8.16 31.84 -13.71
C ALA A 515 9.30 30.83 -13.56
N LEU A 516 9.17 29.68 -14.21
CA LEU A 516 10.20 28.64 -14.21
C LEU A 516 11.48 29.13 -14.91
N ARG A 517 12.60 29.08 -14.20
CA ARG A 517 13.90 29.59 -14.68
C ARG A 517 14.70 28.52 -15.40
N GLU A 518 15.65 28.98 -16.22
CA GLU A 518 16.55 28.16 -17.06
C GLU A 518 17.15 26.94 -16.33
N LEU A 519 17.74 27.15 -15.14
CA LEU A 519 18.37 26.08 -14.37
C LEU A 519 17.34 25.06 -13.85
N SER A 520 16.22 25.53 -13.31
CA SER A 520 15.13 24.67 -12.80
C SER A 520 14.51 23.85 -13.93
N SER A 521 14.32 24.46 -15.11
CA SER A 521 13.83 23.77 -16.31
C SER A 521 14.80 22.68 -16.76
N SER A 522 16.11 22.99 -16.84
CA SER A 522 17.15 21.99 -17.18
C SER A 522 17.17 20.82 -16.18
N ASN A 523 17.11 21.12 -14.88
CA ASN A 523 17.12 20.10 -13.82
C ASN A 523 15.88 19.20 -13.90
N LEU A 524 14.70 19.77 -14.18
CA LEU A 524 13.47 19.00 -14.32
C LEU A 524 13.54 18.06 -15.53
N ILE A 525 13.97 18.54 -16.70
CA ILE A 525 14.14 17.68 -17.89
C ILE A 525 15.16 16.57 -17.62
N LYS A 526 16.27 16.89 -16.95
CA LYS A 526 17.27 15.90 -16.54
C LYS A 526 16.67 14.86 -15.58
N SER A 527 15.83 15.28 -14.64
CA SER A 527 15.15 14.35 -13.71
C SER A 527 14.16 13.43 -14.43
N ILE A 528 13.42 13.93 -15.42
CA ILE A 528 12.53 13.13 -16.27
C ILE A 528 13.33 12.10 -17.09
N GLU A 529 14.50 12.50 -17.60
CA GLU A 529 15.37 11.56 -18.33
C GLU A 529 15.91 10.46 -17.41
N ASN A 530 16.36 10.84 -16.22
CA ASN A 530 16.87 9.90 -15.21
C ASN A 530 15.79 8.92 -14.71
N SER A 531 14.51 9.29 -14.74
CA SER A 531 13.42 8.43 -14.30
C SER A 531 13.07 7.31 -15.29
N LYS A 532 13.70 7.24 -16.47
CA LYS A 532 13.39 6.24 -17.50
C LYS A 532 13.74 4.80 -17.11
N THR A 533 14.58 4.57 -16.11
CA THR A 533 14.98 3.23 -15.67
C THR A 533 14.54 2.91 -14.24
N PRO A 534 13.22 2.91 -13.94
CA PRO A 534 12.71 2.59 -12.61
C PRO A 534 12.81 1.08 -12.35
N SER A 535 12.60 0.63 -11.12
CA SER A 535 12.30 -0.78 -10.86
C SER A 535 10.92 -1.16 -11.40
N LEU A 536 10.69 -2.43 -11.76
CA LEU A 536 9.35 -2.88 -12.17
C LEU A 536 8.29 -2.57 -11.11
N ALA A 537 8.62 -2.75 -9.82
CA ALA A 537 7.72 -2.41 -8.72
C ALA A 537 7.34 -0.92 -8.70
N LYS A 538 8.32 -0.02 -8.82
CA LYS A 538 8.11 1.43 -8.89
C LYS A 538 7.27 1.82 -10.11
N PHE A 539 7.55 1.21 -11.27
CA PHE A 539 6.78 1.45 -12.50
C PHE A 539 5.32 1.01 -12.35
N LEU A 540 5.05 -0.23 -11.94
CA LEU A 540 3.68 -0.74 -11.76
C LEU A 540 2.90 0.08 -10.75
N PHE A 541 3.57 0.52 -9.68
CA PHE A 541 2.98 1.39 -8.70
C PHE A 541 2.65 2.78 -9.26
N SER A 542 3.53 3.35 -10.07
CA SER A 542 3.36 4.68 -10.69
C SER A 542 2.12 4.78 -11.59
N LEU A 543 1.69 3.66 -12.19
CA LEU A 543 0.51 3.60 -13.07
C LEU A 543 -0.81 3.88 -12.35
N GLY A 544 -0.83 3.80 -11.01
CA GLY A 544 -2.00 4.16 -10.21
C GLY A 544 -3.19 3.20 -10.38
N ILE A 545 -2.92 1.92 -10.68
CA ILE A 545 -3.96 0.89 -10.82
C ILE A 545 -4.78 0.80 -9.52
N LEU A 546 -6.11 0.75 -9.65
CA LEU A 546 -7.00 0.71 -8.50
C LEU A 546 -6.69 -0.51 -7.60
N HIS A 547 -6.69 -0.30 -6.28
CA HIS A 547 -6.30 -1.27 -5.25
C HIS A 547 -4.83 -1.75 -5.26
N VAL A 548 -4.01 -1.32 -6.23
CA VAL A 548 -2.59 -1.69 -6.27
C VAL A 548 -1.77 -0.65 -5.50
N GLY A 549 -1.46 -0.98 -4.25
CA GLY A 549 -0.52 -0.23 -3.42
C GLY A 549 0.94 -0.61 -3.71
N GLU A 550 1.89 0.02 -3.02
CA GLU A 550 3.32 -0.22 -3.20
C GLU A 550 3.71 -1.68 -2.91
N ALA A 551 3.12 -2.27 -1.86
CA ALA A 551 3.31 -3.68 -1.51
C ALA A 551 2.80 -4.62 -2.60
N THR A 552 1.59 -4.37 -3.11
CA THR A 552 0.99 -5.16 -4.18
C THR A 552 1.80 -5.01 -5.47
N ALA A 553 2.27 -3.81 -5.80
CA ALA A 553 3.11 -3.56 -6.96
C ALA A 553 4.45 -4.30 -6.86
N LYS A 554 5.06 -4.36 -5.66
CA LYS A 554 6.26 -5.16 -5.39
C LYS A 554 5.99 -6.65 -5.57
N ALA A 555 4.91 -7.18 -4.99
CA ALA A 555 4.53 -8.58 -5.14
C ALA A 555 4.23 -8.96 -6.60
N LEU A 556 3.57 -8.07 -7.36
CA LEU A 556 3.37 -8.22 -8.80
C LEU A 556 4.72 -8.24 -9.54
N ALA A 557 5.61 -7.30 -9.24
CA ALA A 557 6.92 -7.22 -9.89
C ALA A 557 7.78 -8.46 -9.60
N ASP A 558 7.80 -8.93 -8.36
CA ASP A 558 8.55 -10.12 -7.95
C ASP A 558 7.97 -11.39 -8.60
N PHE A 559 6.65 -11.46 -8.78
CA PHE A 559 5.97 -12.57 -9.44
C PHE A 559 6.15 -12.59 -10.96
N TYR A 560 5.95 -11.46 -11.64
CA TYR A 560 6.02 -11.40 -13.11
C TYR A 560 7.43 -11.25 -13.65
N GLY A 561 8.36 -10.65 -12.90
CA GLY A 561 9.76 -10.42 -13.29
C GLY A 561 9.97 -9.36 -14.38
N SER A 562 9.06 -9.26 -15.36
CA SER A 562 9.11 -8.30 -16.47
C SER A 562 7.77 -7.61 -16.72
N LEU A 563 7.82 -6.44 -17.37
CA LEU A 563 6.63 -5.69 -17.75
C LEU A 563 5.79 -6.44 -18.80
N ASP A 564 6.44 -7.14 -19.73
CA ASP A 564 5.71 -7.88 -20.77
C ASP A 564 4.96 -9.08 -20.22
N ASN A 565 5.47 -9.76 -19.19
CA ASN A 565 4.73 -10.79 -18.48
C ASN A 565 3.49 -10.22 -17.80
N PHE A 566 3.62 -9.06 -17.15
CA PHE A 566 2.48 -8.37 -16.52
C PHE A 566 1.43 -7.92 -17.54
N LYS A 567 1.83 -7.32 -18.67
CA LYS A 567 0.91 -6.88 -19.74
C LYS A 567 0.09 -8.02 -20.33
N ASN A 568 0.65 -9.23 -20.34
CA ASN A 568 0.04 -10.43 -20.89
C ASN A 568 -0.67 -11.29 -19.83
N THR A 569 -0.93 -10.72 -18.64
CA THR A 569 -1.62 -11.41 -17.55
C THR A 569 -3.10 -11.66 -17.86
N SER A 570 -3.65 -12.73 -17.31
CA SER A 570 -5.08 -13.01 -17.37
C SER A 570 -5.82 -12.43 -16.15
N LYS A 571 -7.15 -12.41 -16.20
CA LYS A 571 -7.98 -12.03 -15.04
C LYS A 571 -7.79 -12.91 -13.80
N TRP A 572 -7.19 -14.09 -13.93
CA TRP A 572 -7.02 -15.06 -12.84
C TRP A 572 -5.60 -15.12 -12.29
N THR A 573 -4.60 -14.86 -13.12
CA THR A 573 -3.18 -15.00 -12.76
C THR A 573 -2.79 -14.17 -11.52
N PRO A 574 -3.26 -12.92 -11.31
CA PRO A 574 -2.96 -12.17 -10.09
C PRO A 574 -3.41 -12.86 -8.78
N LEU A 575 -4.44 -13.72 -8.81
CA LEU A 575 -4.93 -14.43 -7.61
C LEU A 575 -3.93 -15.43 -7.03
N LEU A 576 -2.94 -15.84 -7.83
CA LEU A 576 -1.86 -16.73 -7.41
C LEU A 576 -0.86 -16.04 -6.49
N ILE A 577 -0.91 -14.71 -6.40
CA ILE A 577 -0.03 -13.93 -5.56
C ILE A 577 -0.63 -13.86 -4.15
N PRO A 578 0.16 -14.18 -3.10
CA PRO A 578 -0.25 -13.96 -1.72
C PRO A 578 -0.82 -12.55 -1.52
N ASP A 579 -1.86 -12.43 -0.70
CA ASP A 579 -2.55 -11.15 -0.43
C ASP A 579 -3.29 -10.45 -1.59
N ILE A 580 -3.25 -10.98 -2.82
CA ILE A 580 -4.14 -10.51 -3.92
C ILE A 580 -5.48 -11.27 -3.89
N GLY A 581 -6.58 -10.52 -3.93
CA GLY A 581 -7.96 -11.05 -3.98
C GLY A 581 -8.69 -10.69 -5.28
N VAL A 582 -9.94 -11.15 -5.40
CA VAL A 582 -10.78 -11.01 -6.61
C VAL A 582 -10.89 -9.56 -7.07
N GLU A 583 -11.13 -8.62 -6.15
CA GLU A 583 -11.30 -7.20 -6.50
C GLU A 583 -10.03 -6.55 -7.07
N VAL A 584 -8.87 -6.90 -6.52
CA VAL A 584 -7.57 -6.45 -7.07
C VAL A 584 -7.33 -7.06 -8.45
N SER A 585 -7.65 -8.34 -8.64
CA SER A 585 -7.50 -9.04 -9.92
C SER A 585 -8.41 -8.44 -11.00
N LYS A 586 -9.68 -8.16 -10.68
CA LYS A 586 -10.62 -7.46 -11.56
C LYS A 586 -10.11 -6.07 -11.94
N ALA A 587 -9.59 -5.32 -10.97
CA ALA A 587 -9.04 -3.99 -11.23
C ALA A 587 -7.83 -4.01 -12.16
N ILE A 588 -6.89 -4.95 -11.98
CA ILE A 588 -5.73 -5.15 -12.86
C ILE A 588 -6.20 -5.50 -14.27
N ASN A 589 -7.13 -6.46 -14.39
CA ASN A 589 -7.65 -6.88 -15.69
C ASN A 589 -8.36 -5.72 -16.41
N SER A 590 -9.26 -5.01 -15.72
CA SER A 590 -9.96 -3.84 -16.26
C SER A 590 -8.98 -2.76 -16.71
N PHE A 591 -7.92 -2.52 -15.94
CA PHE A 591 -6.89 -1.54 -16.32
C PHE A 591 -6.15 -1.96 -17.60
N LEU A 592 -5.78 -3.23 -17.73
CA LEU A 592 -5.01 -3.75 -18.88
C LEU A 592 -5.85 -3.97 -20.13
N THR A 593 -7.17 -4.17 -20.03
CA THR A 593 -8.06 -4.29 -21.19
C THR A 593 -8.47 -2.94 -21.77
N GLN A 594 -8.40 -1.86 -20.99
CA GLN A 594 -8.68 -0.51 -21.47
C GLN A 594 -7.63 -0.04 -22.49
N GLU A 595 -8.06 0.22 -23.73
CA GLU A 595 -7.18 0.63 -24.85
C GLU A 595 -6.31 1.85 -24.51
N ARG A 596 -6.88 2.85 -23.83
CA ARG A 596 -6.17 4.07 -23.46
C ARG A 596 -5.00 3.80 -22.50
N ASN A 597 -5.15 2.91 -21.54
CA ASN A 597 -4.06 2.58 -20.61
C ASN A 597 -2.94 1.83 -21.33
N ARG A 598 -3.29 0.90 -22.23
CA ARG A 598 -2.33 0.21 -23.09
C ARG A 598 -1.56 1.19 -23.97
N TYR A 599 -2.26 2.17 -24.55
CA TYR A 599 -1.65 3.24 -25.34
C TYR A 599 -0.65 4.07 -24.53
N VAL A 600 -1.03 4.52 -23.33
CA VAL A 600 -0.13 5.28 -22.44
C VAL A 600 1.10 4.47 -22.06
N ILE A 601 0.95 3.20 -21.68
CA ILE A 601 2.07 2.30 -21.39
C ILE A 601 2.99 2.19 -22.61
N GLN A 602 2.42 1.99 -23.80
CA GLN A 602 3.23 1.88 -25.01
C GLN A 602 3.97 3.19 -25.33
N ARG A 603 3.34 4.35 -25.13
CA ARG A 603 4.02 5.65 -25.32
C ARG A 603 5.14 5.88 -24.31
N LEU A 604 4.99 5.43 -23.07
CA LEU A 604 6.06 5.47 -22.06
C LEU A 604 7.25 4.62 -22.52
N ILE A 605 7.00 3.39 -22.98
CA ILE A 605 8.04 2.50 -23.53
C ILE A 605 8.72 3.15 -24.74
N ASN A 606 7.95 3.71 -25.67
CA ASN A 606 8.48 4.39 -26.86
C ASN A 606 9.30 5.64 -26.50
N ALA A 607 9.00 6.31 -25.38
CA ALA A 607 9.78 7.43 -24.87
C ALA A 607 11.10 6.99 -24.20
N GLY A 608 11.36 5.68 -24.12
CA GLY A 608 12.57 5.10 -23.55
C GLY A 608 12.43 4.62 -22.10
N VAL A 609 11.23 4.63 -21.52
CA VAL A 609 11.00 4.08 -20.18
C VAL A 609 11.16 2.56 -20.21
N LYS A 610 12.16 2.05 -19.50
CA LYS A 610 12.54 0.64 -19.42
C LYS A 610 12.64 0.21 -17.96
N PRO A 611 11.55 -0.34 -17.38
CA PRO A 611 11.60 -0.85 -16.01
C PRO A 611 12.59 -2.01 -15.89
N SER A 612 13.37 -2.04 -14.81
CA SER A 612 14.36 -3.09 -14.58
C SER A 612 13.68 -4.45 -14.42
N GLU A 613 14.11 -5.42 -15.22
CA GLU A 613 13.63 -6.80 -15.12
C GLU A 613 14.41 -7.57 -14.06
N LYS A 614 13.75 -8.54 -13.45
CA LYS A 614 14.39 -9.54 -12.59
C LYS A 614 13.94 -10.93 -13.05
N PRO A 615 14.81 -11.95 -12.96
CA PRO A 615 14.36 -13.33 -13.12
C PRO A 615 13.22 -13.56 -12.11
N PRO A 616 12.08 -14.13 -12.54
CA PRO A 616 11.01 -14.46 -11.60
C PRO A 616 11.58 -15.42 -10.55
N ALA A 617 11.07 -15.36 -9.31
CA ALA A 617 11.58 -16.20 -8.23
C ALA A 617 11.64 -17.69 -8.67
N ALA A 618 12.84 -18.27 -8.62
CA ALA A 618 13.23 -19.51 -9.31
C ALA A 618 12.44 -20.79 -8.94
N ALA A 619 11.49 -20.72 -8.00
CA ALA A 619 10.59 -21.81 -7.65
C ALA A 619 9.22 -21.79 -8.37
N GLN A 620 8.91 -20.74 -9.14
CA GLN A 620 7.59 -20.57 -9.78
C GLN A 620 7.62 -20.59 -11.33
N VAL A 621 8.81 -20.61 -11.95
CA VAL A 621 8.97 -20.42 -13.40
C VAL A 621 8.50 -21.64 -14.20
N VAL A 622 8.55 -22.85 -13.65
CA VAL A 622 8.14 -24.07 -14.38
C VAL A 622 6.61 -24.23 -14.48
N ASP A 623 5.82 -23.49 -13.67
CA ASP A 623 4.36 -23.65 -13.64
C ASP A 623 3.61 -22.42 -14.18
N ILE A 624 4.19 -21.21 -14.14
CA ILE A 624 3.49 -19.99 -14.55
C ILE A 624 3.26 -19.93 -16.07
N GLN A 625 4.23 -20.31 -16.90
CA GLN A 625 4.04 -20.31 -18.36
C GLN A 625 3.04 -21.39 -18.82
N ILE A 626 3.06 -22.56 -18.17
CA ILE A 626 2.14 -23.68 -18.43
C ILE A 626 0.73 -23.33 -17.96
N LEU A 627 0.58 -22.73 -16.78
CA LEU A 627 -0.69 -22.30 -16.24
C LEU A 627 -1.27 -21.10 -17.01
N ILE A 628 -0.44 -20.13 -17.41
CA ILE A 628 -0.83 -19.03 -18.30
C ILE A 628 -1.22 -19.56 -19.68
N SER A 629 -0.49 -20.53 -20.26
CA SER A 629 -0.88 -21.14 -21.54
C SER A 629 -2.17 -21.95 -21.42
N THR A 630 -2.39 -22.63 -20.29
CA THR A 630 -3.61 -23.40 -20.01
C THR A 630 -4.81 -22.45 -19.83
N ILE A 631 -4.65 -21.37 -19.05
CA ILE A 631 -5.69 -20.35 -18.85
C ILE A 631 -5.96 -19.59 -20.15
N LYS A 632 -4.93 -19.24 -20.94
CA LYS A 632 -5.11 -18.63 -22.27
C LYS A 632 -5.79 -19.57 -23.25
N SER A 633 -5.46 -20.86 -23.25
CA SER A 633 -6.11 -21.88 -24.09
C SER A 633 -7.60 -22.09 -23.74
N LEU A 634 -7.99 -21.82 -22.49
CA LEU A 634 -9.39 -21.82 -22.04
C LEU A 634 -10.14 -20.55 -22.46
N ASP A 635 -9.43 -19.44 -22.69
CA ASP A 635 -10.00 -18.15 -23.11
C ASP A 635 -10.06 -18.00 -24.65
N SER A 636 -9.23 -18.74 -25.40
CA SER A 636 -9.01 -18.53 -26.85
C SER A 636 -9.43 -19.70 -27.75
N SER A 637 -10.59 -20.31 -27.53
CA SER A 637 -11.15 -21.30 -28.47
C SER A 637 -11.82 -20.67 -29.70
N VAL A 638 -11.12 -19.74 -30.37
CA VAL A 638 -11.31 -19.41 -31.79
C VAL A 638 -9.94 -19.02 -32.37
N ALA A 639 -9.18 -19.99 -32.89
CA ALA A 639 -8.28 -19.84 -34.05
C ALA A 639 -7.32 -21.05 -34.21
N ILE A 640 -7.76 -21.99 -35.05
CA ILE A 640 -7.02 -22.73 -36.10
C ILE A 640 -5.48 -22.89 -35.94
N GLY A 641 -5.09 -24.12 -35.58
CA GLY A 641 -4.15 -24.95 -36.33
C GLY A 641 -2.71 -24.48 -36.54
N LYS A 642 -1.80 -24.87 -35.63
CA LYS A 642 -0.47 -25.42 -35.95
C LYS A 642 -0.01 -26.40 -34.84
N PRO A 643 0.32 -27.66 -35.17
CA PRO A 643 0.99 -28.60 -34.27
C PRO A 643 2.51 -28.30 -34.28
N ASP A 644 3.19 -28.60 -33.16
CA ASP A 644 4.64 -28.83 -33.02
C ASP A 644 5.38 -28.11 -31.88
N TYR A 645 4.70 -27.69 -30.80
CA TYR A 645 5.41 -27.27 -29.58
C TYR A 645 4.97 -27.95 -28.27
N LEU A 646 4.28 -29.09 -28.35
CA LEU A 646 3.79 -29.84 -27.19
C LEU A 646 4.02 -31.37 -27.29
N ALA A 647 5.13 -31.81 -27.88
CA ALA A 647 5.45 -33.24 -28.01
C ALA A 647 6.01 -33.90 -26.73
N GLY A 648 6.09 -33.18 -25.59
CA GLY A 648 6.77 -33.68 -24.38
C GLY A 648 5.90 -34.04 -23.18
N LEU A 649 4.60 -33.75 -23.18
CA LEU A 649 3.73 -33.99 -22.00
C LEU A 649 2.52 -34.84 -22.37
N GLY A 650 2.53 -36.09 -21.91
CA GLY A 650 1.50 -37.08 -22.18
C GLY A 650 0.11 -36.67 -21.69
N SER A 651 -0.88 -36.81 -22.57
CA SER A 651 -2.30 -36.44 -22.38
C SER A 651 -3.05 -37.22 -21.29
N LYS A 652 -2.42 -38.24 -20.69
CA LYS A 652 -2.99 -39.03 -19.58
C LYS A 652 -2.75 -38.38 -18.21
N THR A 653 -1.74 -37.53 -18.06
CA THR A 653 -1.39 -36.91 -16.77
C THR A 653 -2.26 -35.69 -16.46
N LEU A 654 -2.67 -34.93 -17.49
CA LEU A 654 -3.48 -33.72 -17.32
C LEU A 654 -4.98 -33.98 -17.08
N LYS A 655 -5.55 -35.07 -17.63
CA LYS A 655 -6.95 -35.45 -17.37
C LYS A 655 -7.15 -36.08 -16.00
N THR A 656 -6.17 -36.86 -15.54
CA THR A 656 -6.20 -37.49 -14.22
C THR A 656 -6.05 -36.46 -13.10
N TRP A 657 -5.23 -35.42 -13.31
CA TRP A 657 -5.00 -34.32 -12.36
C TRP A 657 -6.23 -33.41 -12.16
N ALA A 658 -7.04 -33.22 -13.21
CA ALA A 658 -8.25 -32.37 -13.14
C ALA A 658 -9.48 -33.10 -12.53
N SER A 659 -9.54 -34.43 -12.62
CA SER A 659 -10.63 -35.24 -12.05
C SER A 659 -10.43 -35.66 -10.59
N SER A 660 -9.27 -35.38 -10.01
CA SER A 660 -8.89 -35.79 -8.64
C SER A 660 -8.99 -34.68 -7.60
N ILE A 661 -9.57 -33.52 -7.94
CA ILE A 661 -9.67 -32.37 -7.03
C ILE A 661 -11.02 -32.34 -6.33
N GLU A 662 -11.11 -32.98 -5.16
CA GLU A 662 -12.29 -33.00 -4.29
C GLU A 662 -12.11 -32.11 -3.05
N SER A 663 -10.87 -31.72 -2.74
CA SER A 663 -10.48 -30.91 -1.59
C SER A 663 -9.37 -29.90 -1.94
N ILE A 664 -9.06 -28.99 -1.00
CA ILE A 664 -7.96 -28.02 -1.16
C ILE A 664 -6.59 -28.70 -1.34
N ASP A 665 -6.42 -29.91 -0.81
CA ASP A 665 -5.16 -30.65 -0.81
C ASP A 665 -4.83 -31.26 -2.18
N ASP A 666 -5.82 -31.37 -3.06
CA ASP A 666 -5.64 -31.89 -4.41
C ASP A 666 -5.15 -30.82 -5.40
N ILE A 667 -5.24 -29.54 -5.01
CA ILE A 667 -4.66 -28.38 -5.71
C ILE A 667 -3.26 -28.05 -5.17
N TYR A 668 -2.67 -28.93 -4.35
CA TYR A 668 -1.40 -28.71 -3.66
C TYR A 668 -0.24 -29.46 -4.34
N PRO A 669 0.35 -28.97 -5.44
CA PRO A 669 1.71 -29.37 -5.79
C PRO A 669 2.66 -28.80 -4.74
N SER A 670 3.77 -29.50 -4.47
CA SER A 670 4.82 -29.19 -3.49
C SER A 670 5.46 -27.78 -3.58
N HIS A 671 5.01 -26.95 -4.52
CA HIS A 671 5.51 -25.61 -4.81
C HIS A 671 4.44 -24.51 -4.70
N MET A 672 3.17 -24.85 -4.42
CA MET A 672 2.07 -23.89 -4.24
C MET A 672 1.80 -23.64 -2.75
N SER A 673 1.64 -22.37 -2.36
CA SER A 673 1.34 -22.06 -0.95
C SER A 673 -0.13 -22.37 -0.62
N ALA A 674 -0.39 -22.94 0.57
CA ALA A 674 -1.73 -23.33 1.01
C ALA A 674 -2.76 -22.19 0.93
N GLY A 675 -2.33 -20.94 1.12
CA GLY A 675 -3.20 -19.76 1.00
C GLY A 675 -3.67 -19.47 -0.43
N VAL A 676 -2.91 -19.86 -1.45
CA VAL A 676 -3.29 -19.71 -2.87
C VAL A 676 -4.33 -20.76 -3.25
N ALA A 677 -4.12 -22.02 -2.84
CA ALA A 677 -5.11 -23.09 -3.01
C ALA A 677 -6.45 -22.73 -2.34
N GLN A 678 -6.41 -22.11 -1.16
CA GLN A 678 -7.60 -21.69 -0.41
C GLN A 678 -8.38 -20.55 -1.07
N LYS A 679 -7.68 -19.64 -1.75
CA LYS A 679 -8.29 -18.55 -2.52
C LYS A 679 -8.92 -19.04 -3.83
N ILE A 680 -8.26 -19.96 -4.52
CA ILE A 680 -8.80 -20.62 -5.72
C ILE A 680 -10.06 -21.40 -5.35
N TRP A 681 -10.01 -22.18 -4.26
CA TRP A 681 -11.15 -22.88 -3.69
C TRP A 681 -12.30 -21.93 -3.32
N ARG A 682 -12.02 -20.78 -2.68
CA ARG A 682 -13.03 -19.75 -2.40
C ARG A 682 -13.65 -19.14 -3.65
N CYS A 683 -12.88 -18.89 -4.72
CA CYS A 683 -13.43 -18.36 -5.97
C CYS A 683 -14.40 -19.35 -6.64
N ILE A 684 -14.09 -20.66 -6.57
CA ILE A 684 -14.97 -21.74 -7.03
C ILE A 684 -16.28 -21.78 -6.23
N GLN A 685 -16.21 -21.47 -4.93
CA GLN A 685 -17.36 -21.42 -4.03
C GLN A 685 -18.18 -20.12 -4.16
N GLU A 686 -17.53 -18.97 -4.40
CA GLU A 686 -18.14 -17.62 -4.43
C GLU A 686 -18.82 -17.27 -5.76
N LEU A 687 -18.30 -17.75 -6.90
CA LEU A 687 -18.96 -17.57 -8.22
C LEU A 687 -20.12 -18.55 -8.43
N GLY A 688 -20.19 -19.60 -7.61
CA GLY A 688 -21.31 -20.53 -7.50
C GLY A 688 -21.47 -21.51 -8.67
N TRP A 689 -21.73 -22.78 -8.34
CA TRP A 689 -22.20 -23.82 -9.28
C TRP A 689 -23.42 -23.40 -10.13
N ALA A 690 -24.09 -22.30 -9.78
CA ALA A 690 -25.33 -21.81 -10.35
C ALA A 690 -25.20 -21.25 -11.79
N GLU A 691 -24.09 -20.59 -12.13
CA GLU A 691 -23.86 -20.09 -13.50
C GLU A 691 -23.57 -21.25 -14.47
N THR A 692 -22.83 -22.27 -14.00
CA THR A 692 -22.54 -23.52 -14.75
C THR A 692 -23.79 -24.40 -14.90
N ILE A 693 -24.61 -24.51 -13.85
CA ILE A 693 -25.90 -25.22 -13.87
C ILE A 693 -26.94 -24.45 -14.71
N GLY A 694 -26.81 -23.13 -14.85
CA GLY A 694 -27.64 -22.29 -15.72
C GLY A 694 -27.55 -22.66 -17.21
N GLU A 695 -26.42 -23.23 -17.64
CA GLU A 695 -26.28 -23.77 -19.00
C GLU A 695 -26.74 -25.21 -19.15
N ILE A 696 -26.55 -26.06 -18.14
CA ILE A 696 -27.09 -27.43 -18.13
C ILE A 696 -28.62 -27.41 -18.11
N LYS A 697 -29.22 -26.47 -17.38
CA LYS A 697 -30.65 -26.17 -17.46
C LYS A 697 -31.06 -25.62 -18.82
N ARG A 698 -30.20 -25.08 -19.71
CA ARG A 698 -30.59 -24.72 -21.09
C ARG A 698 -30.98 -25.95 -21.92
N LEU A 699 -30.48 -27.12 -21.54
CA LEU A 699 -30.64 -28.42 -22.18
C LEU A 699 -31.46 -29.40 -21.34
N GLY A 700 -32.23 -28.94 -20.34
CA GLY A 700 -32.75 -29.73 -19.20
C GLY A 700 -33.79 -30.87 -19.27
N VAL A 701 -33.40 -32.10 -18.94
CA VAL A 701 -34.30 -33.13 -18.38
C VAL A 701 -34.46 -32.94 -16.86
N THR A 702 -35.56 -33.43 -16.28
CA THR A 702 -35.78 -33.55 -14.83
C THR A 702 -36.15 -34.98 -14.42
N PHE A 703 -35.54 -35.50 -13.36
CA PHE A 703 -35.85 -36.80 -12.73
C PHE A 703 -36.34 -36.62 -11.28
N SER A 704 -37.05 -37.61 -10.73
CA SER A 704 -37.51 -37.55 -9.34
C SER A 704 -36.37 -37.81 -8.34
N LYS A 705 -36.42 -37.16 -7.17
CA LYS A 705 -35.34 -37.18 -6.17
C LYS A 705 -34.95 -38.59 -5.68
N ASN A 706 -35.90 -39.52 -5.63
CA ASN A 706 -35.65 -40.86 -5.10
C ASN A 706 -34.92 -41.75 -6.12
N VAL A 707 -35.23 -41.59 -7.42
CA VAL A 707 -34.53 -42.32 -8.50
C VAL A 707 -33.09 -41.81 -8.67
N ILE A 708 -32.88 -40.51 -8.50
CA ILE A 708 -31.55 -39.88 -8.55
C ILE A 708 -30.64 -40.38 -7.41
N ASN A 709 -31.19 -40.66 -6.23
CA ASN A 709 -30.39 -41.11 -5.09
C ASN A 709 -30.00 -42.59 -5.21
N ASP A 710 -30.88 -43.46 -5.70
CA ASP A 710 -30.56 -44.88 -5.93
C ASP A 710 -29.56 -45.09 -7.09
N MET A 711 -29.53 -44.17 -8.06
CA MET A 711 -28.54 -44.20 -9.16
C MET A 711 -27.14 -43.73 -8.73
N LYS A 712 -27.01 -42.91 -7.68
CA LYS A 712 -25.73 -42.40 -7.18
C LYS A 712 -24.93 -43.43 -6.38
N SER A 713 -25.62 -44.40 -5.77
CA SER A 713 -25.01 -45.47 -4.96
C SER A 713 -24.55 -46.68 -5.77
N GLY A 714 -24.90 -46.77 -7.07
CA GLY A 714 -24.28 -47.69 -8.03
C GLY A 714 -24.68 -49.16 -7.94
N VAL A 715 -25.69 -49.53 -7.14
CA VAL A 715 -26.12 -50.93 -7.02
C VAL A 715 -27.63 -51.00 -6.83
N SER A 716 -28.39 -51.41 -7.85
CA SER A 716 -29.80 -51.76 -7.66
C SER A 716 -30.24 -52.91 -8.56
N ASP A 717 -30.18 -54.12 -8.01
CA ASP A 717 -30.72 -55.35 -8.62
C ASP A 717 -32.22 -55.24 -8.94
N LYS A 718 -32.94 -54.34 -8.26
CA LYS A 718 -34.35 -54.05 -8.50
C LYS A 718 -34.59 -53.43 -9.88
N LEU A 719 -33.67 -52.57 -10.35
CA LEU A 719 -33.75 -51.93 -11.68
C LEU A 719 -33.45 -52.93 -12.80
N ARG A 720 -32.44 -53.79 -12.59
CA ARG A 720 -32.09 -54.90 -13.52
C ARG A 720 -33.26 -55.87 -13.69
N ARG A 721 -34.00 -56.16 -12.61
CA ARG A 721 -35.19 -57.02 -12.63
C ARG A 721 -36.37 -56.43 -13.42
N ILE A 722 -36.52 -55.10 -13.38
CA ILE A 722 -37.57 -54.39 -14.14
C ILE A 722 -37.22 -54.34 -15.64
N LEU A 723 -35.95 -54.12 -15.98
CA LEU A 723 -35.49 -54.07 -17.38
C LEU A 723 -35.58 -55.45 -18.06
N ARG A 724 -35.17 -56.52 -17.35
CA ARG A 724 -35.30 -57.92 -17.83
C ARG A 724 -36.75 -58.37 -18.10
N SER A 725 -37.72 -57.77 -17.41
CA SER A 725 -39.13 -58.20 -17.50
C SER A 725 -39.97 -57.37 -18.47
N ARG A 726 -39.45 -56.24 -18.97
CA ARG A 726 -40.21 -55.29 -19.79
C ARG A 726 -39.54 -54.89 -21.10
N THR A 727 -38.35 -55.43 -21.38
CA THR A 727 -37.56 -55.13 -22.58
C THR A 727 -36.81 -56.38 -23.04
N ASP A 728 -36.43 -56.45 -24.32
CA ASP A 728 -35.78 -57.61 -24.93
C ASP A 728 -34.24 -57.50 -24.91
N LEU A 729 -33.70 -56.68 -24.02
CA LEU A 729 -32.27 -56.37 -23.93
C LEU A 729 -31.48 -57.52 -23.31
N THR A 730 -30.25 -57.73 -23.79
CA THR A 730 -29.38 -58.79 -23.26
C THR A 730 -28.81 -58.42 -21.90
N ASP A 731 -28.43 -59.42 -21.10
CA ASP A 731 -27.90 -59.20 -19.76
C ASP A 731 -26.65 -58.32 -19.72
N GLU A 732 -25.85 -58.39 -20.78
CA GLU A 732 -24.66 -57.54 -20.97
C GLU A 732 -25.03 -56.07 -21.19
N GLN A 733 -26.09 -55.80 -21.96
CA GLN A 733 -26.61 -54.44 -22.21
C GLN A 733 -27.30 -53.85 -20.98
N ILE A 734 -28.02 -54.68 -20.21
CA ILE A 734 -28.64 -54.27 -18.94
C ILE A 734 -27.56 -53.96 -17.91
N SER A 735 -26.46 -54.73 -17.89
CA SER A 735 -25.31 -54.45 -17.03
C SER A 735 -24.67 -53.11 -17.39
N LEU A 736 -24.41 -52.86 -18.68
CA LEU A 736 -23.88 -51.58 -19.17
C LEU A 736 -24.75 -50.37 -18.79
N LEU A 737 -26.08 -50.47 -18.91
CA LEU A 737 -27.01 -49.36 -18.59
C LEU A 737 -27.19 -49.12 -17.09
N THR A 738 -26.85 -50.10 -16.25
CA THR A 738 -27.02 -50.03 -14.79
C THR A 738 -25.70 -49.87 -14.04
N ASP A 739 -24.57 -49.96 -14.75
CA ASP A 739 -23.25 -49.63 -14.23
C ASP A 739 -22.99 -48.11 -14.32
N ARG A 740 -22.17 -47.61 -13.39
CA ARG A 740 -21.96 -46.18 -13.11
C ARG A 740 -21.50 -45.40 -14.36
N GLU A 741 -20.77 -46.06 -15.26
CA GLU A 741 -20.29 -45.48 -16.51
C GLU A 741 -21.37 -45.39 -17.61
N GLY A 742 -22.31 -46.33 -17.73
CA GLY A 742 -23.34 -46.27 -18.78
C GLY A 742 -24.41 -45.20 -18.54
N TRP A 743 -24.67 -44.86 -17.27
CA TRP A 743 -25.57 -43.73 -16.95
C TRP A 743 -24.97 -42.37 -17.38
N SER A 744 -23.64 -42.24 -17.35
CA SER A 744 -22.95 -41.04 -17.84
C SER A 744 -23.17 -40.80 -19.34
N LEU A 745 -23.42 -41.86 -20.11
CA LEU A 745 -23.75 -41.80 -21.54
C LEU A 745 -25.17 -41.29 -21.78
N VAL A 746 -26.14 -41.72 -20.97
CA VAL A 746 -27.58 -41.34 -21.11
C VAL A 746 -27.85 -39.89 -20.67
N TYR A 747 -27.09 -39.37 -19.70
CA TYR A 747 -27.26 -37.99 -19.20
C TYR A 747 -26.87 -36.90 -20.21
N SER A 748 -26.24 -37.28 -21.33
CA SER A 748 -25.88 -36.38 -22.43
C SER A 748 -27.03 -36.05 -23.39
N VAL A 749 -28.25 -36.58 -23.17
CA VAL A 749 -29.37 -36.41 -24.10
C VAL A 749 -30.66 -35.95 -23.37
N GLN A 750 -31.04 -34.68 -23.61
CA GLN A 750 -32.36 -34.00 -23.43
C GLN A 750 -32.62 -33.21 -22.12
N LYS A 751 -33.58 -32.27 -22.02
CA LYS A 751 -33.97 -31.05 -22.79
C LYS A 751 -34.98 -30.18 -22.01
N LYS A 752 -34.64 -28.92 -21.63
CA LYS A 752 -35.45 -27.74 -21.17
C LYS A 752 -34.78 -26.74 -20.21
N ARG A 753 -34.47 -25.56 -20.79
CA ARG A 753 -34.67 -24.24 -20.14
C ARG A 753 -36.17 -23.94 -20.03
N PRO A 754 -36.65 -22.96 -19.24
CA PRO A 754 -36.52 -21.55 -19.65
C PRO A 754 -36.58 -20.47 -18.55
N SER A 755 -36.20 -19.24 -18.91
CA SER A 755 -37.10 -18.09 -18.72
C SER A 755 -37.56 -17.69 -20.13
N LYS A 756 -38.86 -17.88 -20.43
CA LYS A 756 -39.50 -17.48 -21.68
C LYS A 756 -40.25 -16.17 -21.42
N GLY A 757 -40.31 -15.29 -22.40
CA GLY A 757 -41.25 -14.17 -22.39
C GLY A 757 -42.71 -14.65 -22.36
N PRO A 758 -43.69 -13.74 -22.23
CA PRO A 758 -45.10 -14.09 -22.10
C PRO A 758 -45.60 -15.00 -23.23
N GLU A 759 -46.41 -16.02 -22.91
CA GLU A 759 -46.89 -16.99 -23.90
C GLU A 759 -48.10 -16.45 -24.68
N ILE A 760 -48.09 -16.60 -26.01
CA ILE A 760 -49.20 -16.23 -26.90
C ILE A 760 -49.54 -17.37 -27.86
N CYS A 761 -50.82 -17.58 -28.18
CA CYS A 761 -51.25 -18.68 -29.05
C CYS A 761 -52.07 -18.10 -30.20
N PHE A 762 -51.88 -18.65 -31.40
CA PHE A 762 -52.68 -18.31 -32.58
C PHE A 762 -53.65 -19.44 -32.89
N THR A 763 -54.87 -19.14 -33.32
CA THR A 763 -55.86 -20.13 -33.77
C THR A 763 -56.75 -19.56 -34.86
N GLY A 764 -57.28 -20.40 -35.76
CA GLY A 764 -58.25 -19.95 -36.78
C GLY A 764 -57.71 -19.08 -37.92
N LEU A 765 -56.40 -19.05 -38.11
CA LEU A 765 -55.70 -18.28 -39.15
C LEU A 765 -55.20 -19.20 -40.27
N SER A 766 -55.02 -18.66 -41.47
CA SER A 766 -54.39 -19.38 -42.59
C SER A 766 -52.92 -19.72 -42.28
N ALA A 767 -52.35 -20.71 -42.97
CA ALA A 767 -51.00 -21.18 -42.68
C ALA A 767 -49.92 -20.11 -42.88
N SER A 768 -50.05 -19.30 -43.94
CA SER A 768 -49.13 -18.19 -44.22
C SER A 768 -49.24 -17.10 -43.17
N GLU A 769 -50.46 -16.69 -42.81
CA GLU A 769 -50.67 -15.62 -41.82
C GLU A 769 -50.23 -16.04 -40.42
N ARG A 770 -50.51 -17.29 -40.04
CA ARG A 770 -50.03 -17.83 -38.77
C ARG A 770 -48.50 -17.75 -38.70
N ALA A 771 -47.80 -18.21 -39.74
CA ALA A 771 -46.34 -18.20 -39.75
C ALA A 771 -45.78 -16.77 -39.58
N THR A 772 -46.35 -15.78 -40.28
CA THR A 772 -45.92 -14.38 -40.16
C THR A 772 -46.16 -13.80 -38.76
N LEU A 773 -47.32 -14.08 -38.15
CA LEU A 773 -47.63 -13.57 -36.81
C LEU A 773 -46.82 -14.26 -35.72
N GLU A 774 -46.53 -15.55 -35.88
CA GLU A 774 -45.68 -16.31 -34.96
C GLU A 774 -44.22 -15.82 -35.01
N GLU A 775 -43.71 -15.51 -36.20
CA GLU A 775 -42.40 -14.88 -36.38
C GLU A 775 -42.37 -13.47 -35.76
N THR A 776 -43.40 -12.66 -36.02
CA THR A 776 -43.52 -11.30 -35.48
C THR A 776 -43.59 -11.31 -33.94
N ALA A 777 -44.34 -12.23 -33.35
CA ALA A 777 -44.39 -12.43 -31.90
C ALA A 777 -43.03 -12.82 -31.32
N SER A 778 -42.33 -13.75 -31.98
CA SER A 778 -41.01 -14.23 -31.55
C SER A 778 -39.95 -13.13 -31.61
N ASN A 779 -39.96 -12.31 -32.66
CA ASN A 779 -39.03 -11.18 -32.82
C ASN A 779 -39.23 -10.09 -31.75
N ASN A 780 -40.45 -9.96 -31.21
CA ASN A 780 -40.77 -9.05 -30.11
C ASN A 780 -40.63 -9.72 -28.72
N GLY A 781 -39.96 -10.87 -28.64
CA GLY A 781 -39.64 -11.54 -27.38
C GLY A 781 -40.80 -12.30 -26.72
N LEU A 782 -41.93 -12.45 -27.42
CA LEU A 782 -43.06 -13.27 -26.96
C LEU A 782 -42.83 -14.74 -27.32
N HIS A 783 -43.39 -15.63 -26.52
CA HIS A 783 -43.27 -17.06 -26.75
C HIS A 783 -44.54 -17.64 -27.39
N VAL A 784 -44.44 -18.08 -28.64
CA VAL A 784 -45.56 -18.70 -29.34
C VAL A 784 -45.85 -20.10 -28.81
N ALA A 785 -47.04 -20.29 -28.24
CA ALA A 785 -47.58 -21.56 -27.81
C ALA A 785 -48.52 -22.15 -28.86
N SER A 786 -48.45 -23.47 -29.06
CA SER A 786 -49.30 -24.19 -30.02
C SER A 786 -50.70 -24.52 -29.46
N SER A 787 -50.93 -24.29 -28.17
CA SER A 787 -52.18 -24.61 -27.48
C SER A 787 -52.46 -23.65 -26.33
N VAL A 788 -53.72 -23.56 -25.94
CA VAL A 788 -54.15 -22.79 -24.78
C VAL A 788 -53.75 -23.52 -23.49
N THR A 789 -52.92 -22.84 -22.69
CA THR A 789 -52.40 -23.29 -21.38
C THR A 789 -52.75 -22.26 -20.31
N LYS A 790 -52.62 -22.65 -19.03
CA LYS A 790 -52.89 -21.75 -17.90
C LYS A 790 -51.91 -20.57 -17.78
N ASN A 791 -50.78 -20.64 -18.48
CA ASN A 791 -49.76 -19.59 -18.47
C ASN A 791 -49.85 -18.72 -19.74
N LEU A 792 -50.84 -18.99 -20.61
CA LEU A 792 -51.05 -18.24 -21.83
C LEU A 792 -51.55 -16.84 -21.47
N MET A 793 -50.83 -15.83 -21.92
CA MET A 793 -51.18 -14.43 -21.69
C MET A 793 -52.31 -14.01 -22.64
N LEU A 794 -52.23 -14.39 -23.92
CA LEU A 794 -53.20 -14.00 -24.95
C LEU A 794 -53.47 -15.15 -25.95
N LEU A 795 -54.72 -15.28 -26.39
CA LEU A 795 -55.10 -16.11 -27.53
C LEU A 795 -55.51 -15.19 -28.69
N VAL A 796 -54.74 -15.21 -29.78
CA VAL A 796 -55.07 -14.50 -31.01
C VAL A 796 -55.92 -15.40 -31.90
N ALA A 797 -57.18 -15.03 -32.10
CA ALA A 797 -58.16 -15.82 -32.85
C ALA A 797 -58.47 -15.17 -34.20
N GLY A 798 -58.25 -15.92 -35.28
CA GLY A 798 -58.71 -15.60 -36.63
C GLY A 798 -60.10 -16.16 -36.91
N GLU A 799 -60.63 -15.83 -38.08
CA GLU A 799 -62.03 -16.06 -38.48
C GLU A 799 -62.49 -17.53 -38.39
N ASN A 800 -61.58 -18.50 -38.52
CA ASN A 800 -61.89 -19.94 -38.47
C ASN A 800 -61.50 -20.59 -37.14
N ALA A 801 -61.55 -19.85 -36.03
CA ALA A 801 -61.12 -20.35 -34.73
C ALA A 801 -62.06 -21.46 -34.20
N GLY A 802 -61.54 -22.68 -34.12
CA GLY A 802 -62.30 -23.83 -33.63
C GLY A 802 -62.78 -23.67 -32.17
N PRO A 803 -64.01 -24.10 -31.84
CA PRO A 803 -64.67 -23.80 -30.57
C PRO A 803 -63.96 -24.39 -29.34
N ALA A 804 -63.20 -25.48 -29.52
CA ALA A 804 -62.47 -26.14 -28.44
C ALA A 804 -61.37 -25.25 -27.82
N LYS A 805 -60.68 -24.44 -28.62
CA LYS A 805 -59.60 -23.56 -28.10
C LYS A 805 -60.16 -22.28 -27.48
N LEU A 806 -61.21 -21.71 -28.07
CA LEU A 806 -61.90 -20.55 -27.53
C LEU A 806 -62.54 -20.87 -26.17
N LYS A 807 -63.25 -22.00 -26.07
CA LYS A 807 -63.82 -22.48 -24.80
C LYS A 807 -62.74 -22.71 -23.74
N LYS A 808 -61.63 -23.34 -24.12
CA LYS A 808 -60.51 -23.59 -23.21
C LYS A 808 -59.81 -22.30 -22.73
N ALA A 809 -59.79 -21.25 -23.55
CA ALA A 809 -59.28 -19.93 -23.15
C ALA A 809 -60.22 -19.25 -22.17
N SER A 810 -61.53 -19.28 -22.45
CA SER A 810 -62.56 -18.78 -21.53
C SER A 810 -62.52 -19.49 -20.17
N ASP A 811 -62.45 -20.83 -20.16
CA ASP A 811 -62.38 -21.64 -18.93
C ASP A 811 -61.13 -21.36 -18.08
N GLN A 812 -60.09 -20.76 -18.69
CA GLN A 812 -58.81 -20.44 -18.06
C GLN A 812 -58.59 -18.94 -17.85
N GLY A 813 -59.59 -18.10 -18.17
CA GLY A 813 -59.53 -16.65 -18.01
C GLY A 813 -58.49 -15.97 -18.91
N VAL A 814 -58.14 -16.58 -20.04
CA VAL A 814 -57.18 -16.03 -21.01
C VAL A 814 -57.90 -15.09 -21.97
N ALA A 815 -57.40 -13.86 -22.10
CA ALA A 815 -57.96 -12.87 -23.02
C ALA A 815 -57.80 -13.32 -24.47
N VAL A 816 -58.90 -13.26 -25.23
CA VAL A 816 -58.95 -13.63 -26.65
C VAL A 816 -59.07 -12.36 -27.46
N ILE A 817 -58.12 -12.14 -28.38
CA ILE A 817 -58.03 -10.93 -29.19
C ILE A 817 -57.93 -11.28 -30.68
N SER A 818 -58.27 -10.34 -31.54
CA SER A 818 -58.10 -10.42 -32.99
C SER A 818 -56.64 -10.20 -33.40
N LYS A 819 -56.34 -10.42 -34.69
CA LYS A 819 -55.02 -10.20 -35.27
C LYS A 819 -54.62 -8.72 -35.20
N GLU A 820 -55.56 -7.83 -35.47
CA GLU A 820 -55.34 -6.39 -35.50
C GLU A 820 -55.02 -5.86 -34.09
N GLU A 821 -55.75 -6.35 -33.09
CA GLU A 821 -55.51 -6.04 -31.68
C GLU A 821 -54.17 -6.58 -31.18
N PHE A 822 -53.73 -7.73 -31.70
CA PHE A 822 -52.41 -8.27 -31.38
C PHE A 822 -51.27 -7.39 -31.92
N LEU A 823 -51.38 -6.89 -33.15
CA LEU A 823 -50.39 -5.96 -33.70
C LEU A 823 -50.38 -4.64 -32.93
N HIS A 824 -51.55 -4.14 -32.55
CA HIS A 824 -51.66 -2.96 -31.70
C HIS A 824 -51.01 -3.16 -30.32
N PHE A 825 -51.21 -4.33 -29.70
CA PHE A 825 -50.56 -4.70 -28.45
C PHE A 825 -49.02 -4.70 -28.57
N LEU A 826 -48.46 -5.15 -29.70
CA LEU A 826 -47.01 -5.12 -29.90
C LEU A 826 -46.45 -3.70 -30.02
N GLU A 827 -47.21 -2.77 -30.57
CA GLU A 827 -46.78 -1.38 -30.75
C GLU A 827 -46.96 -0.54 -29.48
N THR A 828 -48.01 -0.78 -28.70
CA THR A 828 -48.41 0.07 -27.56
C THR A 828 -48.16 -0.57 -26.19
N GLY A 829 -48.11 -1.90 -26.13
CA GLY A 829 -48.03 -2.67 -24.89
C GLY A 829 -49.38 -2.82 -24.16
N GLU A 830 -50.47 -2.27 -24.69
CA GLU A 830 -51.80 -2.32 -24.07
C GLU A 830 -52.68 -3.38 -24.74
N ILE A 831 -53.45 -4.13 -23.94
CA ILE A 831 -54.42 -5.10 -24.44
C ILE A 831 -55.77 -4.35 -24.54
N PRO A 832 -56.33 -4.16 -25.75
CA PRO A 832 -57.64 -3.55 -25.89
C PRO A 832 -58.71 -4.37 -25.14
N THR A 833 -59.59 -3.68 -24.41
CA THR A 833 -60.55 -4.28 -23.46
C THR A 833 -61.83 -4.75 -24.11
#